data_AF-A0A162D0U0-F1
#
_entry.id   AF-A0A162D0U0-F1
#
_cell.length_a   1.000
_cell.length_b   1.000
_cell.length_c   1.000
_cell.angle_alpha   90.00
_cell.angle_beta   90.00
_cell.angle_gamma   90.00
#
_symmetry.space_group_name_H-M   'P 1'
#
loop_
_entity.id
_entity.type
_entity.pdbx_description
1 polymer ?
#
loop_
_entity_poly.entity_id
_entity_poly.type
_entity_poly.pdbx_seq_one_letter_code
_entity_poly.pdbx_strand_id
1 'polypeptide(L)'
;MKMSYDITPKQNIDKELIRLAGYHAYENIRLDSEIKINNSIYRTVDTSYFIDTLNPTGLDALTVQNLDTGEYIVVYQGSSQIKEDWLETNTKLLSNLEPAQFVAAQDYFDSIEETFGEVSYVTGNSLAGALANSVAVRNPHVKSVTINPAMLPGGIIDPDKDYPNIVNYYSSYDFLTITQQVIGKDDRIPGKKHLIYNGVPVMDMIGSNHKGYKVNDKGEFVYEIGVEGKPGHGQIHIGADDHILSSFFTGETLTSLSGPSEPVNISTEHLKMLADGIKNQVESRLNHSHEYLINAKEIVQHEHEELDYRIRNLQGNFLSMIDDLSGEPFLKGVSNKTQCNRTINLVEDKLLAAENKCSRLNSVIDFTPLSRLKDLFFDFEDNFNQFSNGIQEINTVIIPDIFTDRGNQFMDAIVEELNAHLEIVVDNKEKVLDQAGHYRAQVQEMANAFEKKDEELSEQIAMKTSIDTSAHSGYQARKFKMNESPYVEITIIKLKQELVDNVYQNLKSIATTFLVPLLVAIEGILISMSLIIKGLISLAEPGKFVLGVSLHFSDIDKDGVKLAVDLAVLKLEELLEVINGLRDGVGSLIFRLPTMIDQFKPYIDSAIFSISRFSDVRLYHLAAYTVVYEMQILFDDIINQLSHNQGKSIKGALETSKSLQINFKKLENQIERAVF
;
A
#
# COMPACT_ATOMS: atom_id res chain seq x y z
N MET A 1 -55.73 -24.87 12.27
CA MET A 1 -54.45 -25.25 12.87
C MET A 1 -53.38 -24.42 12.17
N LYS A 2 -53.03 -23.25 12.73
CA LYS A 2 -51.94 -22.41 12.19
C LYS A 2 -50.64 -23.07 12.62
N MET A 3 -49.89 -23.68 11.71
CA MET A 3 -48.47 -23.94 11.95
C MET A 3 -47.78 -22.57 11.88
N SER A 4 -47.32 -22.05 13.01
CA SER A 4 -46.35 -20.96 13.01
C SER A 4 -45.00 -21.59 12.65
N TYR A 5 -44.56 -21.37 11.41
CA TYR A 5 -43.14 -21.46 11.14
C TYR A 5 -42.48 -20.28 11.85
N ASP A 6 -41.46 -20.55 12.64
CA ASP A 6 -40.63 -19.52 13.27
C ASP A 6 -39.75 -18.95 12.14
N ILE A 7 -40.12 -17.78 11.62
CA ILE A 7 -39.49 -17.15 10.45
C ILE A 7 -38.51 -16.07 10.91
N THR A 8 -37.99 -16.15 12.14
CA THR A 8 -36.93 -15.23 12.58
C THR A 8 -35.58 -15.78 12.10
N PRO A 9 -34.83 -15.08 11.23
CA PRO A 9 -33.52 -15.56 10.79
C PRO A 9 -32.65 -15.67 12.02
N LYS A 10 -32.05 -16.85 12.21
CA LYS A 10 -31.06 -17.04 13.25
C LYS A 10 -29.90 -16.08 12.94
N GLN A 11 -29.73 -15.06 13.77
CA GLN A 11 -28.61 -14.12 13.65
C GLN A 11 -27.31 -14.94 13.60
N ASN A 12 -26.44 -14.65 12.63
CA ASN A 12 -25.19 -15.40 12.49
C ASN A 12 -24.28 -15.10 13.68
N ILE A 13 -24.34 -15.99 14.68
CA ILE A 13 -23.55 -15.94 15.91
C ILE A 13 -22.05 -15.95 15.64
N ASP A 14 -21.62 -16.42 14.46
CA ASP A 14 -20.20 -16.50 14.11
C ASP A 14 -19.54 -15.11 14.14
N LYS A 15 -20.26 -14.04 13.76
CA LYS A 15 -19.75 -12.66 13.89
C LYS A 15 -19.40 -12.30 15.33
N GLU A 16 -20.25 -12.69 16.26
CA GLU A 16 -20.08 -12.37 17.67
C GLU A 16 -18.98 -13.23 18.30
N LEU A 17 -18.91 -14.51 17.94
CA LEU A 17 -17.85 -15.44 18.36
C LEU A 17 -16.47 -15.00 17.86
N ILE A 18 -16.39 -14.45 16.64
CA ILE A 18 -15.15 -13.94 16.05
C ILE A 18 -14.69 -12.66 16.75
N ARG A 19 -15.61 -11.77 17.11
CA ARG A 19 -15.29 -10.59 17.92
C ARG A 19 -14.90 -10.97 19.35
N LEU A 20 -15.54 -11.97 19.95
CA LEU A 20 -15.11 -12.51 21.24
C LEU A 20 -13.67 -13.03 21.17
N ALA A 21 -13.33 -13.83 20.16
CA ALA A 21 -12.00 -14.41 20.01
C ALA A 21 -10.88 -13.43 19.63
N GLY A 22 -11.13 -12.57 18.66
CA GLY A 22 -10.11 -11.69 18.09
C GLY A 22 -9.90 -10.40 18.89
N TYR A 23 -10.91 -9.95 19.63
CA TYR A 23 -10.90 -8.67 20.34
C TYR A 23 -11.07 -8.84 21.86
N HIS A 24 -12.24 -9.28 22.32
CA HIS A 24 -12.57 -9.29 23.76
C HIS A 24 -11.72 -10.26 24.59
N ALA A 25 -11.26 -11.36 24.00
CA ALA A 25 -10.33 -12.30 24.64
C ALA A 25 -9.03 -11.63 25.10
N TYR A 26 -8.65 -10.47 24.53
CA TYR A 26 -7.41 -9.76 24.86
C TYR A 26 -7.60 -8.55 25.78
N GLU A 27 -8.81 -8.32 26.30
CA GLU A 27 -9.13 -7.16 27.15
C GLU A 27 -8.96 -7.41 28.67
N ASN A 28 -8.55 -8.62 29.09
CA ASN A 28 -8.46 -9.03 30.51
C ASN A 28 -9.77 -8.74 31.28
N ILE A 29 -10.88 -9.21 30.73
CA ILE A 29 -12.22 -8.94 31.22
C ILE A 29 -12.43 -9.58 32.59
N ARG A 30 -13.02 -8.85 33.53
CA ARG A 30 -13.27 -9.34 34.89
C ARG A 30 -14.56 -10.15 34.97
N LEU A 31 -14.64 -11.04 35.95
CA LEU A 31 -15.87 -11.72 36.33
C LEU A 31 -17.03 -10.72 36.50
N ASP A 32 -18.24 -11.12 36.11
CA ASP A 32 -19.48 -10.33 36.11
C ASP A 32 -19.48 -9.08 35.18
N SER A 33 -18.46 -8.91 34.35
CA SER A 33 -18.46 -7.83 33.35
C SER A 33 -19.44 -8.12 32.22
N GLU A 34 -20.12 -7.07 31.75
CA GLU A 34 -21.00 -7.13 30.58
C GLU A 34 -20.25 -6.70 29.32
N ILE A 35 -20.31 -7.54 28.29
CA ILE A 35 -19.74 -7.31 26.97
C ILE A 35 -20.91 -7.10 26.01
N LYS A 36 -20.93 -5.95 25.34
CA LYS A 36 -21.95 -5.66 24.34
C LYS A 36 -21.38 -5.85 22.94
N ILE A 37 -21.98 -6.76 22.19
CA ILE A 37 -21.63 -7.02 20.79
C ILE A 37 -22.90 -6.86 19.96
N ASN A 38 -22.92 -5.86 19.07
CA ASN A 38 -24.10 -5.51 18.29
C ASN A 38 -25.33 -5.27 19.20
N ASN A 39 -26.36 -6.11 19.05
CA ASN A 39 -27.60 -6.05 19.83
C ASN A 39 -27.63 -7.06 21.00
N SER A 40 -26.60 -7.91 21.14
CA SER A 40 -26.53 -8.92 22.18
C SER A 40 -25.63 -8.51 23.34
N ILE A 41 -26.01 -8.97 24.53
CA ILE A 41 -25.30 -8.71 25.78
C ILE A 41 -24.82 -10.03 26.34
N TYR A 42 -23.53 -10.08 26.64
CA TYR A 42 -22.84 -11.23 27.21
C TYR A 42 -22.39 -10.89 28.63
N ARG A 43 -22.59 -11.81 29.58
CA ARG A 43 -22.05 -11.67 30.93
C ARG A 43 -20.92 -12.67 31.14
N THR A 44 -19.79 -12.19 31.65
CA THR A 44 -18.66 -13.07 32.02
C THR A 44 -19.01 -13.84 33.29
N VAL A 45 -19.04 -15.17 33.22
CA VAL A 45 -19.44 -16.06 34.33
C VAL A 45 -18.28 -16.86 34.92
N ASP A 46 -17.16 -16.96 34.19
CA ASP A 46 -15.91 -17.50 34.73
C ASP A 46 -14.70 -16.92 33.98
N THR A 47 -13.55 -16.91 34.66
CA THR A 47 -12.27 -16.46 34.09
C THR A 47 -11.12 -17.30 34.65
N SER A 48 -10.26 -17.80 33.79
CA SER A 48 -9.00 -18.45 34.15
C SER A 48 -7.87 -17.70 33.45
N TYR A 49 -7.23 -16.77 34.17
CA TYR A 49 -6.05 -16.06 33.67
C TYR A 49 -4.78 -16.57 34.35
N PHE A 50 -3.72 -16.66 33.58
CA PHE A 50 -2.40 -17.03 34.03
C PHE A 50 -1.90 -16.01 35.05
N ILE A 51 -1.76 -16.50 36.27
CA ILE A 51 -0.97 -15.87 37.33
C ILE A 51 0.13 -16.88 37.61
N ASP A 52 1.41 -16.46 37.53
CA ASP A 52 2.65 -17.26 37.64
C ASP A 52 2.71 -18.31 38.78
N THR A 53 1.76 -18.27 39.71
CA THR A 53 1.67 -19.12 40.90
C THR A 53 0.47 -20.10 40.91
N LEU A 54 -0.48 -19.99 39.97
CA LEU A 54 -1.77 -20.71 40.03
C LEU A 54 -2.05 -21.61 38.81
N ASN A 55 -1.44 -21.37 37.63
CA ASN A 55 -1.73 -22.17 36.44
C ASN A 55 -0.47 -22.41 35.57
N PRO A 56 0.33 -23.47 35.81
CA PRO A 56 1.66 -23.64 35.18
C PRO A 56 1.62 -23.95 33.68
N THR A 57 0.42 -24.08 33.08
CA THR A 57 0.22 -24.46 31.68
C THR A 57 0.21 -23.29 30.71
N GLY A 58 0.06 -22.05 31.21
CA GLY A 58 -0.08 -20.85 30.39
C GLY A 58 -1.45 -20.70 29.70
N LEU A 59 -2.48 -21.41 30.15
CA LEU A 59 -3.84 -21.28 29.63
C LEU A 59 -4.50 -19.99 30.16
N ASP A 60 -4.99 -19.16 29.22
CA ASP A 60 -5.90 -18.07 29.47
C ASP A 60 -7.26 -18.36 28.82
N ALA A 61 -8.34 -18.23 29.57
CA ALA A 61 -9.70 -18.44 29.10
C ALA A 61 -10.72 -17.61 29.89
N LEU A 62 -11.85 -17.31 29.26
CA LEU A 62 -13.03 -16.77 29.93
C LEU A 62 -14.29 -17.46 29.40
N THR A 63 -15.31 -17.55 30.24
CA THR A 63 -16.61 -18.09 29.86
C THR A 63 -17.64 -16.98 29.93
N VAL A 64 -18.42 -16.81 28.87
CA VAL A 64 -19.54 -15.85 28.83
C VAL A 64 -20.87 -16.56 28.63
N GLN A 65 -21.92 -15.97 29.20
CA GLN A 65 -23.30 -16.34 28.94
C GLN A 65 -23.96 -15.28 28.06
N ASN A 66 -24.55 -15.69 26.94
CA ASN A 66 -25.44 -14.82 26.17
C ASN A 66 -26.73 -14.59 26.97
N LEU A 67 -27.05 -13.34 27.31
CA LEU A 67 -28.22 -13.04 28.15
C LEU A 67 -29.55 -13.16 27.42
N ASP A 68 -29.55 -13.16 26.08
CA ASP A 68 -30.74 -13.31 25.25
C ASP A 68 -31.11 -14.79 25.07
N THR A 69 -30.11 -15.67 24.87
CA THR A 69 -30.32 -17.10 24.59
C THR A 69 -30.06 -18.02 25.79
N GLY A 70 -29.31 -17.56 26.79
CA GLY A 70 -28.85 -18.35 27.93
C GLY A 70 -27.67 -19.28 27.63
N GLU A 71 -27.20 -19.33 26.37
CA GLU A 71 -26.12 -20.20 25.92
C GLU A 71 -24.76 -19.80 26.53
N TYR A 72 -23.97 -20.81 26.92
CA TYR A 72 -22.60 -20.61 27.43
C TYR A 72 -21.57 -20.76 26.30
N ILE A 73 -20.56 -19.89 26.35
CA ILE A 73 -19.49 -19.80 25.37
C ILE A 73 -18.16 -19.76 26.10
N VAL A 74 -17.27 -20.70 25.78
CA VAL A 74 -15.88 -20.69 26.25
C VAL A 74 -15.00 -19.99 25.22
N VAL A 75 -14.28 -18.97 25.66
CA VAL A 75 -13.40 -18.13 24.85
C VAL A 75 -11.97 -18.33 25.34
N TYR A 76 -11.13 -18.98 24.52
CA TYR A 76 -9.71 -19.12 24.81
C TYR A 76 -8.95 -17.88 24.32
N GLN A 77 -7.91 -17.49 25.05
CA GLN A 77 -7.04 -16.38 24.68
C GLN A 77 -5.70 -16.90 24.16
N GLY A 78 -5.27 -16.33 23.01
CA GLY A 78 -4.00 -16.67 22.37
C GLY A 78 -2.81 -15.91 22.97
N SER A 79 -1.62 -16.29 22.54
CA SER A 79 -0.37 -15.61 22.89
C SER A 79 -0.39 -14.11 22.54
N SER A 80 0.04 -13.26 23.48
CA SER A 80 0.08 -11.81 23.28
C SER A 80 1.33 -11.33 22.53
N GLN A 81 2.38 -12.16 22.39
CA GLN A 81 3.67 -11.79 21.79
C GLN A 81 3.98 -12.56 20.50
N ILE A 82 3.51 -12.02 19.36
CA ILE A 82 3.60 -12.70 18.04
C ILE A 82 5.04 -13.03 17.60
N LYS A 83 6.04 -12.17 17.83
CA LYS A 83 7.40 -12.38 17.30
C LYS A 83 8.24 -13.39 18.08
N GLU A 84 8.13 -13.38 19.41
CA GLU A 84 8.94 -14.23 20.30
C GLU A 84 8.26 -15.59 20.51
N ASP A 85 6.93 -15.61 20.70
CA ASP A 85 6.17 -16.85 20.89
C ASP A 85 6.05 -17.67 19.59
N TRP A 86 6.12 -17.05 18.41
CA TRP A 86 5.95 -17.78 17.14
C TRP A 86 7.03 -18.83 16.91
N LEU A 87 8.31 -18.49 17.13
CA LEU A 87 9.41 -19.43 16.88
C LEU A 87 9.36 -20.61 17.88
N GLU A 88 8.99 -20.32 19.12
CA GLU A 88 8.93 -21.32 20.20
C GLU A 88 7.66 -22.18 20.16
N THR A 89 6.52 -21.59 19.81
CA THR A 89 5.22 -22.29 19.74
C THR A 89 5.11 -23.14 18.47
N ASN A 90 5.60 -22.67 17.31
CA ASN A 90 5.60 -23.49 16.08
C ASN A 90 6.53 -24.69 16.15
N THR A 91 7.71 -24.54 16.74
CA THR A 91 8.62 -25.69 16.89
C THR A 91 7.99 -26.78 17.74
N LYS A 92 7.14 -26.42 18.71
CA LYS A 92 6.33 -27.36 19.51
C LYS A 92 5.11 -27.91 18.74
N LEU A 93 4.39 -27.10 17.96
CA LEU A 93 3.23 -27.53 17.15
C LEU A 93 3.62 -28.37 15.91
N LEU A 94 4.86 -28.29 15.44
CA LEU A 94 5.41 -29.21 14.43
C LEU A 94 5.67 -30.62 14.97
N SER A 95 5.62 -30.81 16.29
CA SER A 95 5.77 -32.11 16.92
C SER A 95 4.45 -32.89 16.99
N ASN A 96 4.57 -34.22 17.16
CA ASN A 96 3.42 -35.11 17.42
C ASN A 96 3.01 -35.15 18.90
N LEU A 97 3.66 -34.37 19.77
CA LEU A 97 3.39 -34.40 21.21
C LEU A 97 2.39 -33.30 21.56
N GLU A 98 1.26 -33.69 22.14
CA GLU A 98 0.23 -32.75 22.57
C GLU A 98 0.76 -31.87 23.73
N PRO A 99 0.82 -30.54 23.58
CA PRO A 99 1.25 -29.64 24.65
C PRO A 99 0.27 -29.65 25.84
N ALA A 100 0.78 -29.44 27.06
CA ALA A 100 -0.02 -29.43 28.30
C ALA A 100 -1.20 -28.45 28.28
N GLN A 101 -1.10 -27.37 27.49
CA GLN A 101 -2.16 -26.37 27.34
C GLN A 101 -3.42 -26.92 26.66
N PHE A 102 -3.31 -27.93 25.78
CA PHE A 102 -4.46 -28.56 25.14
C PHE A 102 -5.26 -29.44 26.12
N VAL A 103 -4.56 -30.11 27.04
CA VAL A 103 -5.19 -30.85 28.13
C VAL A 103 -5.88 -29.88 29.09
N ALA A 104 -5.19 -28.79 29.48
CA ALA A 104 -5.77 -27.78 30.35
C ALA A 104 -7.01 -27.10 29.74
N ALA A 105 -7.03 -26.88 28.43
CA ALA A 105 -8.21 -26.36 27.73
C ALA A 105 -9.40 -27.33 27.85
N GLN A 106 -9.17 -28.63 27.66
CA GLN A 106 -10.22 -29.64 27.87
C GLN A 106 -10.69 -29.67 29.32
N ASP A 107 -9.78 -29.67 30.29
CA ASP A 107 -10.12 -29.67 31.71
C ASP A 107 -10.95 -28.42 32.10
N TYR A 108 -10.60 -27.26 31.55
CA TYR A 108 -11.38 -26.02 31.74
C TYR A 108 -12.78 -26.17 31.16
N PHE A 109 -12.90 -26.62 29.91
CA PHE A 109 -14.21 -26.88 29.27
C PHE A 109 -15.08 -27.83 30.10
N ASP A 110 -14.52 -28.97 30.55
CA ASP A 110 -15.23 -29.96 31.34
C ASP A 110 -15.72 -29.36 32.67
N SER A 111 -14.90 -28.51 33.32
CA SER A 111 -15.26 -27.83 34.57
C SER A 111 -16.42 -26.82 34.41
N ILE A 112 -16.49 -26.15 33.25
CA ILE A 112 -17.58 -25.25 32.92
C ILE A 112 -18.87 -26.04 32.69
N GLU A 113 -18.81 -27.16 31.95
CA GLU A 113 -19.99 -28.01 31.76
C GLU A 113 -20.51 -28.59 33.08
N GLU A 114 -19.61 -28.99 33.99
CA GLU A 114 -19.96 -29.48 35.32
C GLU A 114 -20.61 -28.40 36.19
N THR A 115 -20.13 -27.15 36.11
CA THR A 115 -20.55 -26.05 37.00
C THR A 115 -21.81 -25.35 36.49
N PHE A 116 -21.91 -25.11 35.18
CA PHE A 116 -22.90 -24.22 34.59
C PHE A 116 -23.87 -24.92 33.62
N GLY A 117 -23.56 -26.15 33.19
CA GLY A 117 -24.33 -26.90 32.20
C GLY A 117 -23.71 -26.86 30.80
N GLU A 118 -24.41 -27.46 29.83
CA GLU A 118 -23.92 -27.66 28.45
C GLU A 118 -23.37 -26.39 27.81
N VAL A 119 -22.14 -26.48 27.28
CA VAL A 119 -21.48 -25.38 26.56
C VAL A 119 -21.85 -25.47 25.08
N SER A 120 -22.39 -24.38 24.53
CA SER A 120 -22.86 -24.35 23.14
C SER A 120 -21.75 -24.05 22.15
N TYR A 121 -20.81 -23.18 22.53
CA TYR A 121 -19.74 -22.73 21.64
C TYR A 121 -18.37 -22.67 22.32
N VAL A 122 -17.32 -22.97 21.55
CA VAL A 122 -15.93 -22.67 21.87
C VAL A 122 -15.36 -21.76 20.78
N THR A 123 -14.54 -20.78 21.17
CA THR A 123 -13.95 -19.83 20.22
C THR A 123 -12.54 -19.43 20.66
N GLY A 124 -11.73 -18.95 19.71
CA GLY A 124 -10.36 -18.51 19.97
C GLY A 124 -9.63 -18.01 18.74
N ASN A 125 -8.55 -17.26 18.96
CA ASN A 125 -7.66 -16.75 17.94
C ASN A 125 -6.25 -17.35 18.06
N SER A 126 -5.56 -17.61 16.95
CA SER A 126 -4.19 -18.14 16.97
C SER A 126 -4.10 -19.50 17.70
N LEU A 127 -3.18 -19.65 18.66
CA LEU A 127 -3.09 -20.83 19.53
C LEU A 127 -4.41 -21.15 20.23
N ALA A 128 -5.16 -20.15 20.70
CA ALA A 128 -6.47 -20.36 21.31
C ALA A 128 -7.50 -20.91 20.32
N GLY A 129 -7.40 -20.57 19.02
CA GLY A 129 -8.21 -21.21 17.99
C GLY A 129 -7.87 -22.71 17.85
N ALA A 130 -6.61 -23.08 18.01
CA ALA A 130 -6.20 -24.50 18.07
C ALA A 130 -6.78 -25.19 19.32
N LEU A 131 -6.76 -24.53 20.48
CA LEU A 131 -7.36 -25.07 21.71
C LEU A 131 -8.88 -25.30 21.53
N ALA A 132 -9.60 -24.31 21.02
CA ALA A 132 -11.04 -24.40 20.72
C ALA A 132 -11.35 -25.57 19.77
N ASN A 133 -10.62 -25.65 18.65
CA ASN A 133 -10.78 -26.73 17.69
C ASN A 133 -10.48 -28.10 18.30
N SER A 134 -9.48 -28.22 19.15
CA SER A 134 -9.15 -29.46 19.82
C SER A 134 -10.27 -29.94 20.75
N VAL A 135 -10.92 -29.01 21.47
CA VAL A 135 -12.08 -29.32 22.32
C VAL A 135 -13.26 -29.77 21.46
N ALA A 136 -13.57 -29.09 20.36
CA ALA A 136 -14.68 -29.45 19.48
C ALA A 136 -14.45 -30.74 18.67
N VAL A 137 -13.19 -31.11 18.40
CA VAL A 137 -12.84 -32.42 17.83
C VAL A 137 -13.24 -33.56 18.77
N ARG A 138 -13.08 -33.36 20.08
CA ARG A 138 -13.40 -34.33 21.15
C ARG A 138 -14.86 -34.30 21.57
N ASN A 139 -15.54 -33.17 21.34
CA ASN A 139 -16.90 -32.91 21.79
C ASN A 139 -17.79 -32.52 20.58
N PRO A 140 -18.36 -33.49 19.84
CA PRO A 140 -19.12 -33.17 18.62
C PRO A 140 -20.40 -32.35 18.84
N HIS A 141 -20.87 -32.22 20.08
CA HIS A 141 -22.04 -31.40 20.43
C HIS A 141 -21.71 -29.90 20.51
N VAL A 142 -20.45 -29.52 20.77
CA VAL A 142 -20.04 -28.11 20.85
C VAL A 142 -19.60 -27.59 19.48
N LYS A 143 -20.03 -26.38 19.12
CA LYS A 143 -19.59 -25.71 17.89
C LYS A 143 -18.31 -24.92 18.13
N SER A 144 -17.28 -25.11 17.31
CA SER A 144 -16.08 -24.26 17.29
C SER A 144 -16.17 -23.23 16.18
N VAL A 145 -15.95 -21.97 16.53
CA VAL A 145 -15.81 -20.87 15.56
C VAL A 145 -14.53 -20.12 15.90
N THR A 146 -13.59 -20.02 14.97
CA THR A 146 -12.26 -19.43 15.27
C THR A 146 -11.83 -18.43 14.22
N ILE A 147 -10.94 -17.51 14.59
CA ILE A 147 -10.28 -16.58 13.67
C ILE A 147 -8.77 -16.82 13.66
N ASN A 148 -8.18 -16.99 12.49
CA ASN A 148 -6.74 -17.23 12.29
C ASN A 148 -6.19 -18.29 13.27
N PRO A 149 -6.79 -19.49 13.36
CA PRO A 149 -6.32 -20.54 14.27
C PRO A 149 -4.95 -21.08 13.86
N ALA A 150 -4.17 -21.49 14.86
CA ALA A 150 -2.99 -22.31 14.64
C ALA A 150 -3.37 -23.77 14.32
N MET A 151 -2.47 -24.49 13.67
CA MET A 151 -2.61 -25.92 13.38
C MET A 151 -2.63 -26.76 14.66
N LEU A 152 -3.43 -27.83 14.66
CA LEU A 152 -3.48 -28.79 15.77
C LEU A 152 -2.26 -29.71 15.77
N PRO A 153 -1.73 -30.13 16.94
CA PRO A 153 -0.75 -31.22 17.10
C PRO A 153 -1.07 -32.48 16.27
N GLY A 154 -0.03 -33.21 15.86
CA GLY A 154 -0.20 -34.40 15.02
C GLY A 154 -0.97 -35.49 15.76
N GLY A 155 -1.95 -36.11 15.11
CA GLY A 155 -2.74 -37.22 15.67
C GLY A 155 -4.01 -36.81 16.43
N ILE A 156 -4.32 -35.52 16.55
CA ILE A 156 -5.60 -35.06 17.12
C ILE A 156 -6.74 -35.19 16.09
N ILE A 157 -6.46 -34.88 14.82
CA ILE A 157 -7.44 -34.97 13.73
C ILE A 157 -7.43 -36.39 13.17
N ASP A 158 -8.63 -36.95 13.03
CA ASP A 158 -8.87 -38.15 12.23
C ASP A 158 -9.05 -37.71 10.76
N PRO A 159 -8.15 -38.08 9.83
CA PRO A 159 -8.22 -37.64 8.44
C PRO A 159 -9.44 -38.20 7.69
N ASP A 160 -10.07 -39.26 8.20
CA ASP A 160 -11.24 -39.90 7.58
C ASP A 160 -12.57 -39.35 8.13
N LYS A 161 -12.52 -38.42 9.10
CA LYS A 161 -13.70 -37.84 9.75
C LYS A 161 -13.97 -36.41 9.29
N ASP A 162 -15.23 -36.11 9.01
CA ASP A 162 -15.70 -34.74 8.82
C ASP A 162 -16.05 -34.09 10.17
N TYR A 163 -15.75 -32.80 10.30
CA TYR A 163 -15.97 -32.00 11.50
C TYR A 163 -16.90 -30.82 11.20
N PRO A 164 -18.21 -31.07 10.96
CA PRO A 164 -19.15 -30.03 10.53
C PRO A 164 -19.47 -29.00 11.64
N ASN A 165 -19.16 -29.31 12.90
CA ASN A 165 -19.30 -28.42 14.05
C ASN A 165 -18.14 -27.40 14.15
N ILE A 166 -17.14 -27.44 13.26
CA ILE A 166 -15.97 -26.56 13.31
C ILE A 166 -15.95 -25.63 12.09
N VAL A 167 -15.82 -24.33 12.36
CA VAL A 167 -15.72 -23.25 11.35
C VAL A 167 -14.54 -22.36 11.68
N ASN A 168 -13.69 -22.09 10.69
CA ASN A 168 -12.49 -21.27 10.84
C ASN A 168 -12.50 -20.12 9.84
N TYR A 169 -12.33 -18.90 10.32
CA TYR A 169 -12.22 -17.71 9.50
C TYR A 169 -10.76 -17.29 9.38
N TYR A 170 -10.32 -17.05 8.15
CA TYR A 170 -8.97 -16.65 7.81
C TYR A 170 -8.98 -15.22 7.29
N SER A 171 -8.22 -14.33 7.92
CA SER A 171 -7.97 -12.99 7.41
C SER A 171 -7.00 -13.06 6.24
N SER A 172 -7.32 -12.35 5.15
CA SER A 172 -6.52 -12.35 3.91
C SER A 172 -5.06 -11.90 4.08
N TYR A 173 -4.79 -11.08 5.10
CA TYR A 173 -3.45 -10.57 5.41
C TYR A 173 -2.87 -11.15 6.71
N ASP A 174 -3.40 -12.26 7.22
CA ASP A 174 -2.86 -12.92 8.39
C ASP A 174 -1.58 -13.69 8.06
N PHE A 175 -0.47 -13.29 8.69
CA PHE A 175 0.83 -13.90 8.50
C PHE A 175 0.87 -15.38 8.89
N LEU A 176 0.14 -15.77 9.95
CA LEU A 176 0.08 -17.15 10.43
C LEU A 176 -0.54 -18.05 9.36
N THR A 177 -1.74 -17.70 8.91
CA THR A 177 -2.50 -18.45 7.90
C THR A 177 -1.69 -18.61 6.62
N ILE A 178 -1.13 -17.50 6.10
CA ILE A 178 -0.28 -17.52 4.91
C ILE A 178 0.89 -18.50 5.09
N THR A 179 1.57 -18.46 6.24
CA THR A 179 2.71 -19.36 6.49
C THR A 179 2.28 -20.82 6.54
N GLN A 180 1.18 -21.15 7.23
CA GLN A 180 0.66 -22.52 7.36
C GLN A 180 0.24 -23.12 6.02
N GLN A 181 -0.34 -22.30 5.13
CA GLN A 181 -0.68 -22.69 3.76
C GLN A 181 0.57 -22.95 2.92
N VAL A 182 1.59 -22.08 3.00
CA VAL A 182 2.86 -22.23 2.25
C VAL A 182 3.63 -23.50 2.66
N ILE A 183 3.64 -23.85 3.95
CA ILE A 183 4.31 -25.08 4.42
C ILE A 183 3.46 -26.34 4.26
N GLY A 184 2.26 -26.23 3.67
CA GLY A 184 1.38 -27.37 3.40
C GLY A 184 0.86 -28.07 4.66
N LYS A 185 0.60 -27.30 5.73
CA LYS A 185 0.08 -27.82 7.01
C LYS A 185 -1.35 -27.37 7.32
N ASP A 186 -2.02 -26.80 6.33
CA ASP A 186 -3.42 -26.39 6.43
C ASP A 186 -4.37 -27.58 6.69
N ASP A 187 -3.97 -28.80 6.30
CA ASP A 187 -4.68 -30.06 6.60
C ASP A 187 -4.82 -30.34 8.10
N ARG A 188 -4.01 -29.68 8.95
CA ARG A 188 -4.06 -29.78 10.41
C ARG A 188 -4.99 -28.78 11.08
N ILE A 189 -5.87 -28.13 10.32
CA ILE A 189 -6.96 -27.29 10.83
C ILE A 189 -8.27 -27.95 10.40
N PRO A 190 -9.07 -28.51 11.33
CA PRO A 190 -10.26 -29.29 11.01
C PRO A 190 -11.45 -28.41 10.65
N GLY A 191 -12.45 -28.99 9.99
CA GLY A 191 -13.72 -28.33 9.69
C GLY A 191 -13.68 -27.36 8.51
N LYS A 192 -14.71 -26.51 8.42
CA LYS A 192 -14.87 -25.54 7.34
C LYS A 192 -13.89 -24.38 7.47
N LYS A 193 -13.44 -23.85 6.34
CA LYS A 193 -12.49 -22.73 6.26
C LYS A 193 -13.06 -21.64 5.36
N HIS A 194 -13.10 -20.41 5.87
CA HIS A 194 -13.69 -19.27 5.21
C HIS A 194 -12.69 -18.12 5.18
N LEU A 195 -12.30 -17.70 3.97
CA LEU A 195 -11.48 -16.51 3.79
C LEU A 195 -12.35 -15.27 3.94
N ILE A 196 -11.90 -14.31 4.76
CA ILE A 196 -12.48 -12.97 4.90
C ILE A 196 -11.44 -11.93 4.53
N TYR A 197 -11.90 -10.85 3.91
CA TYR A 197 -11.03 -9.87 3.26
C TYR A 197 -10.76 -8.64 4.15
N ASN A 198 -10.60 -8.88 5.45
CA ASN A 198 -10.35 -7.82 6.44
C ASN A 198 -8.87 -7.47 6.57
N GLY A 199 -8.59 -6.30 7.15
CA GLY A 199 -7.23 -5.82 7.40
C GLY A 199 -6.61 -5.09 6.20
N VAL A 200 -5.33 -4.74 6.33
CA VAL A 200 -4.57 -4.04 5.28
C VAL A 200 -3.14 -4.57 5.15
N PRO A 201 -2.54 -4.59 3.95
CA PRO A 201 -1.19 -5.12 3.73
C PRO A 201 -0.08 -4.13 4.14
N VAL A 202 -0.06 -3.70 5.41
CA VAL A 202 0.94 -2.78 5.97
C VAL A 202 1.75 -3.50 7.06
N MET A 203 3.07 -3.30 7.09
CA MET A 203 3.97 -4.03 8.02
C MET A 203 3.61 -3.84 9.50
N ASP A 204 3.22 -2.64 9.91
CA ASP A 204 2.82 -2.35 11.29
C ASP A 204 1.45 -2.96 11.66
N MET A 205 0.73 -3.51 10.66
CA MET A 205 -0.58 -4.13 10.84
C MET A 205 -0.51 -5.65 10.98
N ILE A 206 0.68 -6.28 10.96
CA ILE A 206 0.81 -7.75 11.11
C ILE A 206 0.06 -8.26 12.34
N GLY A 207 0.23 -7.59 13.49
CA GLY A 207 -0.44 -8.01 14.73
C GLY A 207 -1.96 -7.80 14.71
N SER A 208 -2.40 -6.68 14.17
CA SER A 208 -3.83 -6.36 14.05
C SER A 208 -4.53 -7.26 13.04
N ASN A 209 -3.90 -7.55 11.88
CA ASN A 209 -4.40 -8.49 10.89
C ASN A 209 -4.50 -9.90 11.47
N HIS A 210 -3.54 -10.31 12.30
CA HIS A 210 -3.55 -11.60 12.96
C HIS A 210 -4.70 -11.75 13.98
N LYS A 211 -4.98 -10.70 14.75
CA LYS A 211 -6.14 -10.66 15.66
C LYS A 211 -7.47 -10.45 14.95
N GLY A 212 -7.44 -9.80 13.78
CA GLY A 212 -8.60 -9.36 13.03
C GLY A 212 -9.11 -7.97 13.38
N TYR A 213 -8.43 -7.25 14.30
CA TYR A 213 -8.93 -6.01 14.90
C TYR A 213 -7.83 -5.00 15.19
N LYS A 214 -8.14 -3.71 14.96
CA LYS A 214 -7.41 -2.54 15.46
C LYS A 214 -8.45 -1.51 15.90
N VAL A 215 -8.36 -1.05 17.14
CA VAL A 215 -9.30 -0.05 17.69
C VAL A 215 -8.66 1.33 17.68
N ASN A 216 -9.43 2.34 17.24
CA ASN A 216 -9.05 3.74 17.39
C ASN A 216 -9.53 4.30 18.75
N ASP A 217 -9.18 5.55 19.06
CA ASP A 217 -9.57 6.21 20.32
C ASP A 217 -11.08 6.36 20.51
N LYS A 218 -11.88 6.21 19.44
CA LYS A 218 -13.35 6.25 19.46
C LYS A 218 -14.00 4.88 19.66
N GLY A 219 -13.22 3.80 19.74
CA GLY A 219 -13.74 2.43 19.86
C GLY A 219 -14.13 1.77 18.53
N GLU A 220 -13.71 2.34 17.39
CA GLU A 220 -14.04 1.84 16.05
C GLU A 220 -12.92 0.94 15.49
N PHE A 221 -13.29 -0.10 14.75
CA PHE A 221 -12.34 -1.05 14.17
C PHE A 221 -11.78 -0.57 12.83
N VAL A 222 -10.89 0.41 12.87
CA VAL A 222 -10.40 1.11 11.67
C VAL A 222 -8.87 1.20 11.58
N TYR A 223 -8.39 1.32 10.34
CA TYR A 223 -7.04 1.73 10.00
C TYR A 223 -7.06 3.16 9.46
N GLU A 224 -6.35 4.07 10.12
CA GLU A 224 -6.24 5.46 9.72
C GLU A 224 -5.21 5.65 8.59
N ILE A 225 -5.59 6.42 7.57
CA ILE A 225 -4.73 6.80 6.44
C ILE A 225 -4.50 8.30 6.45
N GLY A 226 -3.27 8.69 6.12
CA GLY A 226 -2.86 10.08 6.03
C GLY A 226 -2.78 10.78 7.39
N VAL A 227 -2.88 12.11 7.37
CA VAL A 227 -2.80 12.97 8.56
C VAL A 227 -4.07 13.81 8.61
N GLU A 228 -4.73 13.86 9.78
CA GLU A 228 -5.95 14.64 9.96
C GLU A 228 -5.79 16.09 9.44
N GLY A 229 -6.76 16.54 8.63
CA GLY A 229 -6.74 17.86 7.98
C GLY A 229 -5.86 17.97 6.73
N LYS A 230 -5.24 16.88 6.26
CA LYS A 230 -4.57 16.79 4.95
C LYS A 230 -5.45 16.09 3.91
N PRO A 231 -5.28 16.38 2.61
CA PRO A 231 -6.07 15.74 1.55
C PRO A 231 -6.00 14.22 1.58
N GLY A 232 -7.15 13.58 1.45
CA GLY A 232 -7.27 12.12 1.47
C GLY A 232 -7.07 11.46 2.83
N HIS A 233 -7.10 12.23 3.92
CA HIS A 233 -7.20 11.66 5.26
C HIS A 233 -8.53 10.91 5.41
N GLY A 234 -8.46 9.73 6.02
CA GLY A 234 -9.66 8.91 6.23
C GLY A 234 -9.36 7.61 6.95
N GLN A 235 -10.36 6.75 7.03
CA GLN A 235 -10.33 5.53 7.81
C GLN A 235 -10.84 4.36 6.98
N ILE A 236 -10.12 3.24 6.98
CA ILE A 236 -10.56 1.98 6.38
C ILE A 236 -11.10 1.08 7.49
N HIS A 237 -12.31 0.56 7.32
CA HIS A 237 -12.89 -0.40 8.25
C HIS A 237 -12.25 -1.77 8.06
N ILE A 238 -11.77 -2.37 9.15
CA ILE A 238 -10.95 -3.60 9.11
C ILE A 238 -11.38 -4.68 10.11
N GLY A 239 -12.46 -4.46 10.87
CA GLY A 239 -12.95 -5.41 11.85
C GLY A 239 -13.37 -6.73 11.20
N ALA A 240 -12.83 -7.86 11.66
CA ALA A 240 -13.03 -9.15 11.00
C ALA A 240 -14.51 -9.59 10.88
N ASP A 241 -15.33 -9.31 11.89
CA ASP A 241 -16.77 -9.61 11.92
C ASP A 241 -17.55 -8.81 10.88
N ASP A 242 -17.07 -7.61 10.53
CA ASP A 242 -17.61 -6.83 9.42
C ASP A 242 -17.32 -7.51 8.08
N HIS A 243 -16.39 -8.45 7.95
CA HIS A 243 -16.10 -9.12 6.67
C HIS A 243 -16.72 -10.52 6.55
N ILE A 244 -17.52 -10.94 7.53
CA ILE A 244 -18.29 -12.18 7.46
C ILE A 244 -19.61 -11.92 6.74
N LEU A 245 -19.76 -12.51 5.56
CA LEU A 245 -20.99 -12.41 4.77
C LEU A 245 -21.97 -13.51 5.16
N SER A 246 -23.26 -13.20 5.14
CA SER A 246 -24.30 -14.19 5.46
C SER A 246 -25.52 -13.96 4.58
N SER A 247 -26.21 -15.04 4.23
CA SER A 247 -27.44 -14.96 3.45
C SER A 247 -28.50 -14.19 4.24
N PHE A 248 -29.18 -13.25 3.56
CA PHE A 248 -30.34 -12.55 4.13
C PHE A 248 -31.54 -13.48 4.37
N PHE A 249 -31.54 -14.65 3.74
CA PHE A 249 -32.66 -15.58 3.78
C PHE A 249 -32.46 -16.67 4.84
N THR A 250 -31.25 -17.23 4.92
CA THR A 250 -30.98 -18.39 5.78
C THR A 250 -30.09 -18.08 6.97
N GLY A 251 -29.36 -16.95 6.94
CA GLY A 251 -28.32 -16.64 7.92
C GLY A 251 -27.01 -17.44 7.74
N GLU A 252 -26.96 -18.36 6.78
CA GLU A 252 -25.76 -19.15 6.48
C GLU A 252 -24.61 -18.26 6.00
N THR A 253 -23.39 -18.56 6.45
CA THR A 253 -22.17 -17.87 6.01
C THR A 253 -21.95 -18.07 4.51
N LEU A 254 -21.70 -16.98 3.79
CA LEU A 254 -21.43 -16.99 2.36
C LEU A 254 -19.94 -16.80 2.09
N THR A 255 -19.36 -17.64 1.22
CA THR A 255 -17.98 -17.48 0.74
C THR A 255 -17.89 -17.81 -0.74
N SER A 256 -16.81 -17.37 -1.39
CA SER A 256 -16.51 -17.73 -2.78
C SER A 256 -16.30 -19.25 -2.99
N LEU A 257 -16.02 -20.00 -1.92
CA LEU A 257 -15.79 -21.45 -1.97
C LEU A 257 -17.03 -22.29 -1.66
N SER A 258 -17.89 -21.84 -0.73
CA SER A 258 -19.08 -22.59 -0.30
C SER A 258 -20.26 -22.45 -1.26
N GLY A 259 -20.23 -21.45 -2.15
CA GLY A 259 -21.35 -21.15 -3.04
C GLY A 259 -22.55 -20.52 -2.31
N PRO A 260 -23.69 -20.38 -3.01
CA PRO A 260 -24.90 -19.79 -2.44
C PRO A 260 -25.53 -20.74 -1.40
N SER A 261 -26.34 -20.17 -0.50
CA SER A 261 -27.08 -20.89 0.53
C SER A 261 -28.20 -21.76 -0.04
N GLU A 262 -28.71 -22.69 0.78
CA GLU A 262 -29.81 -23.57 0.40
C GLU A 262 -31.08 -22.77 0.02
N PRO A 263 -31.80 -23.14 -1.07
CA PRO A 263 -32.95 -22.38 -1.53
C PRO A 263 -34.11 -22.36 -0.53
N VAL A 264 -34.71 -21.19 -0.32
CA VAL A 264 -35.95 -21.03 0.46
C VAL A 264 -37.16 -20.72 -0.41
N ASN A 265 -38.35 -21.07 0.11
CA ASN A 265 -39.61 -20.61 -0.46
C ASN A 265 -39.84 -19.16 -0.04
N ILE A 266 -39.80 -18.23 -1.01
CA ILE A 266 -39.88 -16.80 -0.72
C ILE A 266 -41.28 -16.43 -0.22
N SER A 267 -41.32 -15.87 0.98
CA SER A 267 -42.52 -15.28 1.60
C SER A 267 -42.39 -13.75 1.67
N THR A 268 -43.47 -13.08 2.07
CA THR A 268 -43.47 -11.64 2.38
C THR A 268 -42.35 -11.24 3.34
N GLU A 269 -42.11 -12.06 4.37
CA GLU A 269 -41.10 -11.79 5.39
C GLU A 269 -39.67 -11.85 4.81
N HIS A 270 -39.38 -12.84 3.97
CA HIS A 270 -38.10 -12.94 3.27
C HIS A 270 -37.85 -11.74 2.34
N LEU A 271 -38.90 -11.20 1.70
CA LEU A 271 -38.77 -9.99 0.88
C LEU A 271 -38.47 -8.75 1.73
N LYS A 272 -39.09 -8.62 2.91
CA LYS A 272 -38.78 -7.55 3.89
C LYS A 272 -37.32 -7.67 4.36
N MET A 273 -36.87 -8.87 4.71
CA MET A 273 -35.47 -9.15 5.07
C MET A 273 -34.49 -8.80 3.97
N LEU A 274 -34.80 -9.14 2.72
CA LEU A 274 -33.98 -8.74 1.58
C LEU A 274 -33.91 -7.21 1.48
N ALA A 275 -35.03 -6.50 1.55
CA ALA A 275 -35.04 -5.03 1.49
C ALA A 275 -34.22 -4.40 2.62
N ASP A 276 -34.37 -4.88 3.86
CA ASP A 276 -33.59 -4.41 5.00
C ASP A 276 -32.11 -4.77 4.90
N GLY A 277 -31.79 -5.97 4.40
CA GLY A 277 -30.42 -6.41 4.13
C GLY A 277 -29.72 -5.53 3.09
N ILE A 278 -30.41 -5.18 2.00
CA ILE A 278 -29.88 -4.23 1.02
C ILE A 278 -29.62 -2.87 1.67
N LYS A 279 -30.55 -2.35 2.48
CA LYS A 279 -30.37 -1.06 3.16
C LYS A 279 -29.18 -1.05 4.12
N ASN A 280 -29.17 -2.03 5.04
CA ASN A 280 -28.33 -1.98 6.22
C ASN A 280 -26.94 -2.53 5.96
N GLN A 281 -26.79 -3.45 5.00
CA GLN A 281 -25.50 -4.07 4.69
C GLN A 281 -24.96 -3.65 3.32
N VAL A 282 -25.77 -3.66 2.27
CA VAL A 282 -25.29 -3.34 0.91
C VAL A 282 -25.06 -1.84 0.72
N GLU A 283 -26.09 -1.01 0.90
CA GLU A 283 -25.97 0.44 0.74
C GLU A 283 -24.95 1.02 1.73
N SER A 284 -24.97 0.58 2.99
CA SER A 284 -24.00 1.01 4.02
C SER A 284 -22.54 0.74 3.62
N ARG A 285 -22.20 -0.49 3.20
CA ARG A 285 -20.84 -0.80 2.74
C ARG A 285 -20.48 -0.08 1.45
N LEU A 286 -21.43 0.06 0.53
CA LEU A 286 -21.20 0.83 -0.69
C LEU A 286 -20.91 2.30 -0.39
N ASN A 287 -21.45 2.88 0.68
CA ASN A 287 -21.03 4.21 1.12
C ASN A 287 -19.57 4.22 1.59
N HIS A 288 -19.14 3.27 2.42
CA HIS A 288 -17.72 3.18 2.81
C HIS A 288 -16.78 3.08 1.60
N SER A 289 -17.10 2.22 0.63
CA SER A 289 -16.28 2.12 -0.58
C SER A 289 -16.36 3.37 -1.47
N HIS A 290 -17.44 4.16 -1.41
CA HIS A 290 -17.49 5.47 -2.07
C HIS A 290 -16.56 6.46 -1.36
N GLU A 291 -16.61 6.55 -0.03
CA GLU A 291 -15.71 7.37 0.79
C GLU A 291 -14.23 7.05 0.51
N TYR A 292 -13.86 5.78 0.40
CA TYR A 292 -12.48 5.38 0.08
C TYR A 292 -12.03 5.92 -1.28
N LEU A 293 -12.89 5.82 -2.31
CA LEU A 293 -12.57 6.32 -3.65
C LEU A 293 -12.51 7.85 -3.70
N ILE A 294 -13.35 8.54 -2.92
CA ILE A 294 -13.27 10.00 -2.76
C ILE A 294 -11.95 10.40 -2.11
N ASN A 295 -11.56 9.76 -1.01
CA ASN A 295 -10.30 10.05 -0.33
C ASN A 295 -9.10 9.79 -1.26
N ALA A 296 -9.12 8.70 -2.04
CA ALA A 296 -8.11 8.44 -3.06
C ALA A 296 -8.05 9.56 -4.11
N LYS A 297 -9.21 10.02 -4.59
CA LYS A 297 -9.31 11.12 -5.56
C LYS A 297 -8.75 12.43 -5.00
N GLU A 298 -9.00 12.75 -3.72
CA GLU A 298 -8.43 13.93 -3.08
C GLU A 298 -6.88 13.91 -3.05
N ILE A 299 -6.27 12.75 -2.80
CA ILE A 299 -4.80 12.61 -2.85
C ILE A 299 -4.29 12.89 -4.26
N VAL A 300 -4.91 12.27 -5.26
CA VAL A 300 -4.49 12.41 -6.67
C VAL A 300 -4.69 13.85 -7.15
N GLN A 301 -5.80 14.49 -6.80
CA GLN A 301 -6.05 15.88 -7.13
C GLN A 301 -5.02 16.82 -6.47
N HIS A 302 -4.66 16.57 -5.21
CA HIS A 302 -3.60 17.36 -4.58
C HIS A 302 -2.24 17.13 -5.24
N GLU A 303 -1.89 15.90 -5.63
CA GLU A 303 -0.66 15.64 -6.41
C GLU A 303 -0.69 16.39 -7.76
N HIS A 304 -1.86 16.47 -8.40
CA HIS A 304 -2.05 17.19 -9.67
C HIS A 304 -1.76 18.68 -9.51
N GLU A 305 -2.32 19.30 -8.46
CA GLU A 305 -2.11 20.72 -8.13
C GLU A 305 -0.64 21.04 -7.78
N GLU A 306 0.13 20.04 -7.32
CA GLU A 306 1.53 20.19 -6.91
C GLU A 306 2.56 19.83 -8.00
N LEU A 307 2.16 19.63 -9.27
CA LEU A 307 3.08 19.29 -10.36
C LEU A 307 4.30 20.23 -10.43
N ASP A 308 4.04 21.52 -10.44
CA ASP A 308 5.05 22.58 -10.46
C ASP A 308 6.04 22.49 -9.28
N TYR A 309 5.53 22.17 -8.09
CA TYR A 309 6.36 22.01 -6.90
C TYR A 309 7.21 20.74 -7.00
N ARG A 310 6.64 19.61 -7.47
CA ARG A 310 7.34 18.34 -7.66
C ARG A 310 8.47 18.49 -8.69
N ILE A 311 8.23 19.17 -9.81
CA ILE A 311 9.26 19.50 -10.80
C ILE A 311 10.38 20.33 -10.18
N ARG A 312 10.05 21.46 -9.53
CA ARG A 312 11.06 22.34 -8.92
C ARG A 312 11.87 21.64 -7.84
N ASN A 313 11.23 20.79 -7.04
CA ASN A 313 11.91 20.01 -6.01
C ASN A 313 12.87 19.00 -6.62
N LEU A 314 12.47 18.27 -7.67
CA LEU A 314 13.33 17.32 -8.38
C LEU A 314 14.52 18.02 -9.04
N GLN A 315 14.29 19.17 -9.68
CA GLN A 315 15.32 20.05 -10.24
C GLN A 315 16.33 20.49 -9.16
N GLY A 316 15.83 21.01 -8.04
CA GLY A 316 16.66 21.44 -6.92
C GLY A 316 17.52 20.31 -6.34
N ASN A 317 16.93 19.12 -6.18
CA ASN A 317 17.65 17.93 -5.71
C ASN A 317 18.75 17.51 -6.69
N PHE A 318 18.47 17.50 -7.99
CA PHE A 318 19.46 17.18 -9.02
C PHE A 318 20.67 18.14 -8.97
N LEU A 319 20.41 19.45 -8.95
CA LEU A 319 21.46 20.47 -8.89
C LEU A 319 22.28 20.38 -7.61
N SER A 320 21.62 20.16 -6.45
CA SER A 320 22.31 19.95 -5.17
C SER A 320 23.23 18.74 -5.22
N MET A 321 22.75 17.62 -5.79
CA MET A 321 23.57 16.41 -5.93
C MET A 321 24.78 16.65 -6.83
N ILE A 322 24.62 17.35 -7.97
CA ILE A 322 25.74 17.71 -8.84
C ILE A 322 26.79 18.56 -8.11
N ASP A 323 26.35 19.56 -7.35
CA ASP A 323 27.23 20.46 -6.61
C ASP A 323 28.05 19.71 -5.55
N ASP A 324 27.43 18.76 -4.86
CA ASP A 324 28.07 17.96 -3.81
C ASP A 324 29.08 16.92 -4.35
N LEU A 325 28.98 16.52 -5.63
CA LEU A 325 29.88 15.53 -6.22
C LEU A 325 31.33 16.01 -6.35
N SER A 326 31.51 17.29 -6.69
CA SER A 326 32.82 17.84 -7.09
C SER A 326 33.80 17.96 -5.93
N GLY A 327 33.33 18.17 -4.69
CA GLY A 327 34.16 18.36 -3.50
C GLY A 327 34.97 19.65 -3.44
N GLU A 328 35.05 20.41 -4.54
CA GLU A 328 35.87 21.61 -4.68
C GLU A 328 35.02 22.91 -4.60
N PRO A 329 35.36 23.88 -3.74
CA PRO A 329 34.54 25.09 -3.54
C PRO A 329 34.30 25.92 -4.81
N PHE A 330 35.23 25.95 -5.75
CA PHE A 330 35.12 26.71 -7.00
C PHE A 330 34.36 25.95 -8.10
N LEU A 331 34.08 24.66 -7.92
CA LEU A 331 33.18 23.88 -8.79
C LEU A 331 31.75 23.81 -8.25
N LYS A 332 31.51 24.30 -7.03
CA LYS A 332 30.15 24.41 -6.50
C LYS A 332 29.33 25.37 -7.36
N GLY A 333 28.17 24.93 -7.83
CA GLY A 333 27.25 25.72 -8.64
C GLY A 333 27.63 25.80 -10.12
N VAL A 334 28.57 24.99 -10.63
CA VAL A 334 28.96 25.00 -12.07
C VAL A 334 27.82 24.66 -13.02
N SER A 335 26.76 24.09 -12.49
CA SER A 335 25.49 23.95 -13.19
C SER A 335 24.93 25.33 -13.59
N ASN A 336 25.16 26.40 -12.83
CA ASN A 336 24.73 27.76 -13.15
C ASN A 336 25.77 28.49 -14.02
N LYS A 337 25.33 29.05 -15.15
CA LYS A 337 26.17 29.80 -16.09
C LYS A 337 26.99 30.93 -15.45
N THR A 338 26.44 31.63 -14.46
CA THR A 338 27.16 32.71 -13.75
C THR A 338 28.38 32.17 -13.01
N GLN A 339 28.21 31.03 -12.35
CA GLN A 339 29.27 30.42 -11.55
C GLN A 339 30.25 29.65 -12.44
N CYS A 340 29.77 29.01 -13.50
CA CYS A 340 30.60 28.46 -14.58
C CYS A 340 31.56 29.53 -15.15
N ASN A 341 31.03 30.70 -15.51
CA ASN A 341 31.84 31.82 -16.00
C ASN A 341 32.86 32.31 -14.96
N ARG A 342 32.52 32.30 -13.67
CA ARG A 342 33.50 32.65 -12.62
C ARG A 342 34.66 31.68 -12.57
N THR A 343 34.40 30.38 -12.75
CA THR A 343 35.45 29.36 -12.79
C THR A 343 36.33 29.52 -14.03
N ILE A 344 35.73 29.79 -15.20
CA ILE A 344 36.45 30.08 -16.44
C ILE A 344 37.33 31.34 -16.28
N ASN A 345 36.74 32.44 -15.81
CA ASN A 345 37.45 33.71 -15.60
C ASN A 345 38.58 33.58 -14.58
N LEU A 346 38.43 32.73 -13.55
CA LEU A 346 39.49 32.46 -12.60
C LEU A 346 40.73 31.85 -13.28
N VAL A 347 40.52 30.91 -14.20
CA VAL A 347 41.62 30.31 -14.98
C VAL A 347 42.22 31.35 -15.93
N GLU A 348 41.39 32.12 -16.63
CA GLU A 348 41.83 33.18 -17.55
C GLU A 348 42.69 34.24 -16.83
N ASP A 349 42.21 34.75 -15.69
CA ASP A 349 42.89 35.76 -14.89
C ASP A 349 44.27 35.28 -14.43
N LYS A 350 44.36 34.02 -13.98
CA LYS A 350 45.63 33.42 -13.57
C LYS A 350 46.57 33.18 -14.75
N LEU A 351 46.04 32.77 -15.90
CA LEU A 351 46.81 32.59 -17.13
C LEU A 351 47.38 33.92 -17.63
N LEU A 352 46.56 34.98 -17.68
CA LEU A 352 46.98 36.33 -18.06
C LEU A 352 48.00 36.90 -17.06
N ALA A 353 47.84 36.65 -15.77
CA ALA A 353 48.81 37.09 -14.76
C ALA A 353 50.18 36.41 -14.96
N ALA A 354 50.19 35.10 -15.23
CA ALA A 354 51.41 34.37 -15.54
C ALA A 354 52.05 34.87 -16.84
N GLU A 355 51.27 35.10 -17.90
CA GLU A 355 51.76 35.62 -19.17
C GLU A 355 52.40 37.00 -19.04
N ASN A 356 51.74 37.92 -18.34
CA ASN A 356 52.24 39.28 -18.16
C ASN A 356 53.60 39.32 -17.43
N LYS A 357 53.90 38.31 -16.60
CA LYS A 357 55.19 38.19 -15.91
C LYS A 357 56.24 37.45 -16.75
N CYS A 358 55.86 36.35 -17.42
CA CYS A 358 56.76 35.57 -18.25
C CYS A 358 57.20 36.31 -19.52
N SER A 359 56.28 37.02 -20.20
CA SER A 359 56.57 37.77 -21.43
C SER A 359 57.66 38.84 -21.27
N ARG A 360 57.80 39.41 -20.07
CA ARG A 360 58.87 40.37 -19.73
C ARG A 360 60.26 39.74 -19.69
N LEU A 361 60.33 38.41 -19.64
CA LEU A 361 61.56 37.62 -19.55
C LEU A 361 61.90 36.91 -20.86
N ASN A 362 61.11 37.08 -21.92
CA ASN A 362 61.30 36.41 -23.22
C ASN A 362 62.66 36.70 -23.88
N SER A 363 63.34 37.79 -23.53
CA SER A 363 64.69 38.10 -23.99
C SER A 363 65.79 37.27 -23.31
N VAL A 364 65.47 36.58 -22.21
CA VAL A 364 66.41 35.86 -21.34
C VAL A 364 66.04 34.37 -21.23
N ILE A 365 64.75 34.03 -21.23
CA ILE A 365 64.22 32.67 -21.09
C ILE A 365 63.14 32.47 -22.14
N ASP A 366 63.20 31.36 -22.88
CA ASP A 366 62.20 31.05 -23.90
C ASP A 366 60.91 30.53 -23.27
N PHE A 367 59.91 31.40 -23.14
CA PHE A 367 58.54 31.05 -22.72
C PHE A 367 57.59 30.79 -23.90
N THR A 368 58.07 30.46 -25.11
CA THR A 368 57.20 30.11 -26.26
C THR A 368 56.10 29.08 -25.95
N PRO A 369 56.29 28.06 -25.09
CA PRO A 369 55.22 27.13 -24.72
C PRO A 369 53.98 27.78 -24.07
N LEU A 370 54.09 29.02 -23.58
CA LEU A 370 52.99 29.78 -22.99
C LEU A 370 51.87 30.08 -23.99
N SER A 371 52.17 30.25 -25.29
CA SER A 371 51.14 30.46 -26.31
C SER A 371 50.21 29.24 -26.43
N ARG A 372 50.74 28.02 -26.23
CA ARG A 372 49.95 26.78 -26.26
C ARG A 372 48.98 26.67 -25.09
N LEU A 373 49.24 27.35 -23.96
CA LEU A 373 48.29 27.39 -22.84
C LEU A 373 47.03 28.19 -23.20
N LYS A 374 47.12 29.16 -24.11
CA LYS A 374 45.95 29.90 -24.59
C LYS A 374 45.05 29.04 -25.45
N ASP A 375 45.65 28.28 -26.37
CA ASP A 375 44.91 27.34 -27.22
C ASP A 375 44.17 26.31 -26.35
N LEU A 376 44.87 25.71 -25.38
CA LEU A 376 44.27 24.79 -24.41
C LEU A 376 43.21 25.44 -23.52
N PHE A 377 43.35 26.73 -23.20
CA PHE A 377 42.34 27.46 -22.43
C PHE A 377 41.04 27.63 -23.23
N PHE A 378 41.11 27.94 -24.53
CA PHE A 378 39.92 28.02 -25.37
C PHE A 378 39.20 26.66 -25.47
N ASP A 379 39.97 25.56 -25.60
CA ASP A 379 39.39 24.21 -25.58
C ASP A 379 38.74 23.89 -24.22
N PHE A 380 39.39 24.29 -23.12
CA PHE A 380 38.83 24.15 -21.77
C PHE A 380 37.52 24.93 -21.62
N GLU A 381 37.51 26.20 -22.01
CA GLU A 381 36.34 27.08 -21.95
C GLU A 381 35.16 26.49 -22.73
N ASP A 382 35.38 26.04 -23.96
CA ASP A 382 34.33 25.45 -24.79
C ASP A 382 33.75 24.18 -24.18
N ASN A 383 34.59 23.22 -23.78
CA ASN A 383 34.13 21.96 -23.18
C ASN A 383 33.45 22.20 -21.82
N PHE A 384 33.96 23.13 -21.00
CA PHE A 384 33.37 23.45 -19.70
C PHE A 384 32.00 24.13 -19.84
N ASN A 385 31.84 25.02 -20.83
CA ASN A 385 30.55 25.59 -21.20
C ASN A 385 29.57 24.53 -21.71
N GLN A 386 30.01 23.60 -22.58
CA GLN A 386 29.17 22.50 -23.06
C GLN A 386 28.72 21.59 -21.91
N PHE A 387 29.62 21.25 -20.98
CA PHE A 387 29.27 20.49 -19.78
C PHE A 387 28.21 21.22 -18.93
N SER A 388 28.41 22.51 -18.64
CA SER A 388 27.45 23.33 -17.90
C SER A 388 26.08 23.39 -18.59
N ASN A 389 26.06 23.58 -19.91
CA ASN A 389 24.83 23.58 -20.70
C ASN A 389 24.12 22.22 -20.66
N GLY A 390 24.85 21.11 -20.72
CA GLY A 390 24.27 19.77 -20.60
C GLY A 390 23.60 19.50 -19.25
N ILE A 391 24.21 19.98 -18.15
CA ILE A 391 23.58 19.93 -16.83
C ILE A 391 22.31 20.78 -16.78
N GLN A 392 22.32 21.97 -17.39
CA GLN A 392 21.14 22.82 -17.48
C GLN A 392 20.04 22.21 -18.35
N GLU A 393 20.36 21.60 -19.48
CA GLU A 393 19.40 20.90 -20.33
C GLU A 393 18.73 19.75 -19.59
N ILE A 394 19.49 18.95 -18.83
CA ILE A 394 18.90 17.95 -17.94
C ILE A 394 17.92 18.60 -16.97
N ASN A 395 18.34 19.68 -16.33
CA ASN A 395 17.53 20.31 -15.31
C ASN A 395 16.26 20.98 -15.84
N THR A 396 16.33 21.71 -16.96
CA THR A 396 15.23 22.56 -17.44
C THR A 396 14.37 21.93 -18.52
N VAL A 397 14.85 20.87 -19.18
CA VAL A 397 14.12 20.18 -20.25
C VAL A 397 13.81 18.75 -19.83
N ILE A 398 14.85 17.96 -19.55
CA ILE A 398 14.68 16.52 -19.36
C ILE A 398 13.92 16.23 -18.07
N ILE A 399 14.19 16.93 -16.97
CA ILE A 399 13.48 16.74 -15.69
C ILE A 399 11.97 17.04 -15.82
N PRO A 400 11.53 18.18 -16.41
CA PRO A 400 10.12 18.38 -16.70
C PRO A 400 9.51 17.31 -17.61
N ASP A 401 10.23 16.87 -18.64
CA ASP A 401 9.76 15.84 -19.57
C ASP A 401 9.61 14.44 -18.93
N ILE A 402 10.09 14.24 -17.70
CA ILE A 402 9.88 13.00 -16.93
C ILE A 402 8.39 12.75 -16.66
N PHE A 403 7.61 13.82 -16.51
CA PHE A 403 6.22 13.74 -16.09
C PHE A 403 5.28 13.49 -17.27
N THR A 404 5.71 13.75 -18.51
CA THR A 404 4.84 13.63 -19.67
C THR A 404 4.74 12.19 -20.17
N ASP A 405 3.62 11.84 -20.80
CA ASP A 405 3.44 10.53 -21.41
C ASP A 405 4.07 10.49 -22.82
N ARG A 406 4.40 9.30 -23.32
CA ARG A 406 5.01 9.13 -24.67
C ARG A 406 4.12 9.64 -25.81
N GLY A 407 2.81 9.80 -25.57
CA GLY A 407 1.86 10.34 -26.53
C GLY A 407 1.61 11.85 -26.42
N ASN A 408 2.19 12.53 -25.42
CA ASN A 408 1.89 13.90 -25.03
C ASN A 408 0.38 14.18 -24.84
N GLN A 409 -0.40 13.18 -24.41
CA GLN A 409 -1.78 13.37 -23.98
C GLN A 409 -1.86 14.07 -22.62
N PHE A 410 -0.90 13.81 -21.73
CA PHE A 410 -0.89 14.30 -20.36
C PHE A 410 0.42 15.02 -20.04
N MET A 411 0.29 16.13 -19.31
CA MET A 411 1.43 16.87 -18.77
C MET A 411 2.00 16.19 -17.53
N ASP A 412 1.13 15.50 -16.78
CA ASP A 412 1.51 14.52 -15.77
C ASP A 412 0.83 13.18 -16.06
N ALA A 413 1.56 12.31 -16.75
CA ALA A 413 1.13 11.01 -17.23
C ALA A 413 0.47 10.16 -16.14
N ILE A 414 1.06 10.10 -14.95
CA ILE A 414 0.56 9.19 -13.91
C ILE A 414 -0.60 9.84 -13.16
N VAL A 415 -0.46 11.10 -12.77
CA VAL A 415 -1.46 11.76 -11.92
C VAL A 415 -2.71 12.13 -12.73
N GLU A 416 -2.57 12.66 -13.94
CA GLU A 416 -3.73 13.04 -14.77
C GLU A 416 -4.48 11.82 -15.29
N GLU A 417 -3.78 10.76 -15.71
CA GLU A 417 -4.42 9.52 -16.14
C GLU A 417 -5.20 8.86 -14.98
N LEU A 418 -4.60 8.81 -13.78
CA LEU A 418 -5.27 8.28 -12.60
C LEU A 418 -6.45 9.16 -12.16
N ASN A 419 -6.33 10.49 -12.25
CA ASN A 419 -7.43 11.41 -11.93
C ASN A 419 -8.60 11.21 -12.90
N ALA A 420 -8.33 11.13 -14.21
CA ALA A 420 -9.35 10.88 -15.23
C ALA A 420 -10.01 9.49 -15.07
N HIS A 421 -9.23 8.49 -14.65
CA HIS A 421 -9.75 7.18 -14.29
C HIS A 421 -10.70 7.25 -13.08
N LEU A 422 -10.27 7.92 -12.00
CA LEU A 422 -11.03 8.06 -10.76
C LEU A 422 -12.34 8.83 -10.94
N GLU A 423 -12.37 9.86 -11.79
CA GLU A 423 -13.62 10.56 -12.15
C GLU A 423 -14.69 9.58 -12.66
N ILE A 424 -14.29 8.64 -13.53
CA ILE A 424 -15.19 7.63 -14.09
C ILE A 424 -15.59 6.61 -13.02
N VAL A 425 -14.63 6.12 -12.23
CA VAL A 425 -14.87 5.09 -11.21
C VAL A 425 -15.78 5.58 -10.09
N VAL A 426 -15.60 6.82 -9.63
CA VAL A 426 -16.45 7.45 -8.60
C VAL A 426 -17.88 7.62 -9.12
N ASP A 427 -18.07 8.17 -10.32
CA ASP A 427 -19.39 8.32 -10.97
C ASP A 427 -20.07 6.95 -11.17
N ASN A 428 -19.32 5.96 -11.62
CA ASN A 428 -19.80 4.59 -11.75
C ASN A 428 -20.20 3.98 -10.40
N LYS A 429 -19.46 4.28 -9.33
CA LYS A 429 -19.82 3.81 -7.99
C LYS A 429 -21.12 4.44 -7.49
N GLU A 430 -21.32 5.74 -7.69
CA GLU A 430 -22.58 6.41 -7.37
C GLU A 430 -23.76 5.77 -8.10
N LYS A 431 -23.60 5.44 -9.40
CA LYS A 431 -24.64 4.73 -10.18
C LYS A 431 -24.99 3.36 -9.62
N VAL A 432 -24.00 2.62 -9.12
CA VAL A 432 -24.22 1.30 -8.48
C VAL A 432 -24.96 1.45 -7.16
N LEU A 433 -24.60 2.46 -6.36
CA LEU A 433 -25.29 2.79 -5.11
C LEU A 433 -26.76 3.16 -5.38
N ASP A 434 -27.02 4.03 -6.35
CA ASP A 434 -28.38 4.40 -6.78
C ASP A 434 -29.17 3.19 -7.26
N GLN A 435 -28.54 2.31 -8.02
CA GLN A 435 -29.17 1.08 -8.49
C GLN A 435 -29.53 0.15 -7.33
N ALA A 436 -28.68 0.02 -6.31
CA ALA A 436 -28.97 -0.75 -5.10
C ALA A 436 -30.17 -0.17 -4.34
N GLY A 437 -30.23 1.15 -4.18
CA GLY A 437 -31.37 1.84 -3.56
C GLY A 437 -32.68 1.65 -4.33
N HIS A 438 -32.63 1.68 -5.66
CA HIS A 438 -33.78 1.35 -6.51
C HIS A 438 -34.20 -0.12 -6.38
N TYR A 439 -33.25 -1.05 -6.32
CA TYR A 439 -33.54 -2.47 -6.12
C TYR A 439 -34.20 -2.73 -4.76
N ARG A 440 -33.71 -2.07 -3.69
CA ARG A 440 -34.34 -2.11 -2.37
C ARG A 440 -35.80 -1.67 -2.43
N ALA A 441 -36.07 -0.52 -3.04
CA ALA A 441 -37.44 -0.01 -3.18
C ALA A 441 -38.34 -0.99 -3.94
N GLN A 442 -37.83 -1.58 -5.03
CA GLN A 442 -38.55 -2.60 -5.80
C GLN A 442 -38.91 -3.82 -4.95
N VAL A 443 -37.96 -4.34 -4.16
CA VAL A 443 -38.19 -5.50 -3.28
C VAL A 443 -39.19 -5.15 -2.17
N GLN A 444 -39.07 -3.96 -1.56
CA GLN A 444 -40.00 -3.51 -0.52
C GLN A 444 -41.43 -3.37 -1.03
N GLU A 445 -41.61 -2.77 -2.20
CA GLU A 445 -42.95 -2.64 -2.80
C GLU A 445 -43.53 -4.02 -3.16
N MET A 446 -42.69 -4.96 -3.60
CA MET A 446 -43.11 -6.35 -3.83
C MET A 446 -43.59 -7.02 -2.55
N ALA A 447 -42.87 -6.83 -1.44
CA ALA A 447 -43.28 -7.35 -0.13
C ALA A 447 -44.65 -6.78 0.28
N ASN A 448 -44.84 -5.47 0.16
CA ASN A 448 -46.10 -4.80 0.49
C ASN A 448 -47.26 -5.30 -0.39
N ALA A 449 -47.00 -5.57 -1.68
CA ALA A 449 -48.00 -6.12 -2.59
C ALA A 449 -48.38 -7.56 -2.25
N PHE A 450 -47.43 -8.39 -1.79
CA PHE A 450 -47.70 -9.75 -1.31
C PHE A 450 -48.55 -9.71 -0.03
N GLU A 451 -48.18 -8.88 0.94
CA GLU A 451 -48.92 -8.69 2.19
C GLU A 451 -50.36 -8.28 1.95
N LYS A 452 -50.56 -7.24 1.12
CA LYS A 452 -51.90 -6.80 0.74
C LYS A 452 -52.71 -7.90 0.07
N LYS A 453 -52.08 -8.71 -0.81
CA LYS A 453 -52.80 -9.78 -1.49
C LYS A 453 -53.20 -10.91 -0.55
N ASP A 454 -52.35 -11.24 0.42
CA ASP A 454 -52.66 -12.21 1.47
C ASP A 454 -53.81 -11.73 2.36
N GLU A 455 -53.85 -10.44 2.71
CA GLU A 455 -54.96 -9.83 3.43
C GLU A 455 -56.28 -9.89 2.63
N GLU A 456 -56.25 -9.47 1.36
CA GLU A 456 -57.41 -9.53 0.46
C GLU A 456 -57.94 -10.97 0.31
N LEU A 457 -57.04 -11.95 0.14
CA LEU A 457 -57.40 -13.36 0.04
C LEU A 457 -58.01 -13.87 1.34
N SER A 458 -57.43 -13.52 2.49
CA SER A 458 -57.96 -13.89 3.80
C SER A 458 -59.37 -13.33 4.02
N GLU A 459 -59.61 -12.08 3.65
CA GLU A 459 -60.94 -11.45 3.69
C GLU A 459 -61.93 -12.12 2.74
N GLN A 460 -61.54 -12.38 1.49
CA GLN A 460 -62.39 -13.06 0.49
C GLN A 460 -62.77 -14.48 0.93
N ILE A 461 -61.83 -15.21 1.53
CA ILE A 461 -62.08 -16.53 2.12
C ILE A 461 -63.05 -16.42 3.30
N ALA A 462 -62.84 -15.47 4.20
CA ALA A 462 -63.72 -15.25 5.35
C ALA A 462 -65.16 -14.87 4.92
N MET A 463 -65.29 -14.06 3.87
CA MET A 463 -66.58 -13.60 3.32
C MET A 463 -67.19 -14.60 2.30
N LYS A 464 -66.49 -15.68 1.95
CA LYS A 464 -66.89 -16.68 0.93
C LYS A 464 -67.21 -16.06 -0.43
N THR A 465 -66.50 -15.00 -0.81
CA THR A 465 -66.65 -14.32 -2.11
C THR A 465 -65.73 -14.92 -3.17
N SER A 466 -65.99 -14.59 -4.44
CA SER A 466 -65.16 -15.00 -5.57
C SER A 466 -63.72 -14.50 -5.39
N ILE A 467 -62.74 -15.40 -5.52
CA ILE A 467 -61.32 -15.04 -5.40
C ILE A 467 -60.90 -14.20 -6.61
N ASP A 468 -60.48 -12.97 -6.38
CA ASP A 468 -59.87 -12.15 -7.44
C ASP A 468 -58.41 -12.53 -7.64
N THR A 469 -58.10 -13.10 -8.81
CA THR A 469 -56.75 -13.54 -9.22
C THR A 469 -56.04 -12.50 -10.10
N SER A 470 -56.58 -11.28 -10.22
CA SER A 470 -55.95 -10.21 -10.98
C SER A 470 -54.50 -9.97 -10.52
N ALA A 471 -53.57 -10.05 -11.48
CA ALA A 471 -52.14 -9.88 -11.21
C ALA A 471 -51.82 -8.41 -11.00
N HIS A 472 -51.05 -8.09 -9.94
CA HIS A 472 -50.37 -6.79 -9.88
C HIS A 472 -49.43 -6.65 -11.08
N SER A 473 -49.45 -5.48 -11.72
CA SER A 473 -48.61 -5.11 -12.86
C SER A 473 -47.14 -5.42 -12.56
N GLY A 474 -46.46 -6.11 -13.48
CA GLY A 474 -45.06 -6.49 -13.30
C GLY A 474 -44.13 -5.28 -13.25
N TYR A 475 -43.13 -5.34 -12.36
CA TYR A 475 -42.06 -4.36 -12.26
C TYR A 475 -41.13 -4.44 -13.47
N GLN A 476 -40.88 -3.30 -14.13
CA GLN A 476 -39.86 -3.22 -15.18
C GLN A 476 -38.51 -2.87 -14.57
N ALA A 477 -37.48 -3.66 -14.89
CA ALA A 477 -36.12 -3.38 -14.49
C ALA A 477 -35.61 -2.10 -15.17
N ARG A 478 -35.17 -1.11 -14.37
CA ARG A 478 -34.50 0.08 -14.88
C ARG A 478 -33.08 -0.30 -15.29
N LYS A 479 -32.67 0.07 -16.51
CA LYS A 479 -31.31 -0.20 -17.00
C LYS A 479 -30.36 0.89 -16.52
N PHE A 480 -29.31 0.50 -15.82
CA PHE A 480 -28.20 1.36 -15.44
C PHE A 480 -27.03 1.10 -16.37
N LYS A 481 -26.46 2.16 -16.95
CA LYS A 481 -25.33 2.07 -17.87
C LYS A 481 -24.08 2.63 -17.19
N MET A 482 -23.11 1.74 -16.97
CA MET A 482 -21.76 2.10 -16.52
C MET A 482 -20.94 2.66 -17.69
N ASN A 483 -20.06 3.61 -17.39
CA ASN A 483 -19.07 4.11 -18.33
C ASN A 483 -17.83 3.21 -18.28
N GLU A 484 -17.27 2.81 -19.42
CA GLU A 484 -15.98 2.11 -19.40
C GLU A 484 -14.86 3.14 -19.31
N SER A 485 -13.91 2.94 -18.39
CA SER A 485 -12.72 3.79 -18.30
C SER A 485 -11.70 3.38 -19.36
N PRO A 486 -11.28 4.28 -20.27
CA PRO A 486 -10.21 4.03 -21.22
C PRO A 486 -8.81 4.25 -20.62
N TYR A 487 -8.73 4.64 -19.35
CA TYR A 487 -7.50 5.00 -18.66
C TYR A 487 -7.02 3.86 -17.76
N VAL A 488 -5.71 3.84 -17.48
CA VAL A 488 -5.05 2.81 -16.67
C VAL A 488 -5.30 1.42 -17.28
N GLU A 489 -5.12 1.30 -18.60
CA GLU A 489 -5.35 0.04 -19.34
C GLU A 489 -4.43 -1.08 -18.89
N ILE A 490 -3.19 -0.74 -18.55
CA ILE A 490 -2.31 -1.54 -17.72
C ILE A 490 -2.29 -0.93 -16.31
N THR A 491 -1.95 -1.74 -15.31
CA THR A 491 -2.07 -1.27 -13.94
C THR A 491 -1.17 -0.07 -13.63
N ILE A 492 -1.62 0.82 -12.76
CA ILE A 492 -0.93 2.09 -12.48
C ILE A 492 0.49 1.90 -11.94
N ILE A 493 0.74 0.78 -11.24
CA ILE A 493 2.08 0.41 -10.76
C ILE A 493 3.02 0.17 -11.95
N LYS A 494 2.56 -0.56 -12.97
CA LYS A 494 3.36 -0.85 -14.15
C LYS A 494 3.64 0.42 -14.95
N LEU A 495 2.62 1.27 -15.14
CA LEU A 495 2.78 2.57 -15.80
C LEU A 495 3.86 3.41 -15.10
N LYS A 496 3.75 3.54 -13.77
CA LYS A 496 4.72 4.30 -12.97
C LYS A 496 6.14 3.73 -13.09
N GLN A 497 6.29 2.41 -12.95
CA GLN A 497 7.59 1.73 -13.04
C GLN A 497 8.22 1.89 -14.43
N GLU A 498 7.44 1.70 -15.49
CA GLU A 498 7.92 1.90 -16.86
C GLU A 498 8.37 3.34 -17.09
N LEU A 499 7.62 4.34 -16.61
CA LEU A 499 8.01 5.75 -16.72
C LEU A 499 9.32 6.03 -15.97
N VAL A 500 9.41 5.62 -14.71
CA VAL A 500 10.62 5.74 -13.88
C VAL A 500 11.83 5.09 -14.57
N ASP A 501 11.68 3.86 -15.05
CA ASP A 501 12.77 3.10 -15.66
C ASP A 501 13.23 3.74 -16.97
N ASN A 502 12.30 4.13 -17.84
CA ASN A 502 12.62 4.79 -19.11
C ASN A 502 13.40 6.09 -18.90
N VAL A 503 12.94 6.92 -17.97
CA VAL A 503 13.57 8.18 -17.62
C VAL A 503 14.96 7.95 -17.04
N TYR A 504 15.08 7.02 -16.09
CA TYR A 504 16.36 6.67 -15.50
C TYR A 504 17.36 6.19 -16.56
N GLN A 505 16.94 5.34 -17.51
CA GLN A 505 17.80 4.92 -18.61
C GLN A 505 18.20 6.08 -19.52
N ASN A 506 17.30 7.03 -19.81
CA ASN A 506 17.62 8.21 -20.59
C ASN A 506 18.68 9.09 -19.89
N LEU A 507 18.48 9.40 -18.61
CA LEU A 507 19.45 10.15 -17.80
C LEU A 507 20.81 9.45 -17.73
N LYS A 508 20.80 8.13 -17.54
CA LYS A 508 22.02 7.32 -17.53
C LYS A 508 22.73 7.36 -18.88
N SER A 509 22.00 7.29 -19.98
CA SER A 509 22.56 7.43 -21.32
C SER A 509 23.22 8.79 -21.48
N ILE A 510 22.53 9.89 -21.19
CA ILE A 510 23.07 11.25 -21.33
C ILE A 510 24.31 11.45 -20.45
N ALA A 511 24.27 10.99 -19.20
CA ALA A 511 25.42 11.06 -18.31
C ALA A 511 26.64 10.32 -18.89
N THR A 512 26.45 9.10 -19.39
CA THR A 512 27.55 8.24 -19.86
C THR A 512 28.04 8.55 -21.26
N THR A 513 27.17 8.96 -22.19
CA THR A 513 27.52 9.18 -23.60
C THR A 513 27.81 10.64 -23.94
N PHE A 514 27.42 11.59 -23.08
CA PHE A 514 27.61 13.01 -23.32
C PHE A 514 28.41 13.70 -22.21
N LEU A 515 27.93 13.67 -20.96
CA LEU A 515 28.59 14.41 -19.87
C LEU A 515 29.97 13.85 -19.48
N VAL A 516 30.09 12.54 -19.32
CA VAL A 516 31.37 11.90 -18.97
C VAL A 516 32.46 12.15 -20.04
N PRO A 517 32.19 11.98 -21.36
CA PRO A 517 33.16 12.34 -22.39
C PRO A 517 33.64 13.79 -22.34
N LEU A 518 32.75 14.75 -22.08
CA LEU A 518 33.12 16.16 -21.90
C LEU A 518 34.05 16.34 -20.69
N LEU A 519 33.72 15.73 -19.56
CA LEU A 519 34.58 15.76 -18.37
C LEU A 519 35.95 15.13 -18.61
N VAL A 520 36.03 14.02 -19.34
CA VAL A 520 37.31 13.37 -19.71
C VAL A 520 38.14 14.28 -20.63
N ALA A 521 37.49 14.98 -21.57
CA ALA A 521 38.17 15.96 -22.43
C ALA A 521 38.74 17.11 -21.59
N ILE A 522 37.95 17.67 -20.67
CA ILE A 522 38.37 18.70 -19.72
C ILE A 522 39.57 18.23 -18.89
N GLU A 523 39.51 17.02 -18.32
CA GLU A 523 40.61 16.46 -17.53
C GLU A 523 41.90 16.34 -18.36
N GLY A 524 41.80 15.86 -19.60
CA GLY A 524 42.95 15.74 -20.52
C GLY A 524 43.58 17.10 -20.85
N ILE A 525 42.77 18.14 -21.03
CA ILE A 525 43.23 19.51 -21.24
C ILE A 525 43.95 20.03 -19.98
N LEU A 526 43.37 19.86 -18.79
CA LEU A 526 43.96 20.30 -17.53
C LEU A 526 45.29 19.59 -17.22
N ILE A 527 45.41 18.29 -17.54
CA ILE A 527 46.68 17.53 -17.46
C ILE A 527 47.73 18.17 -18.37
N SER A 528 47.36 18.49 -19.61
CA SER A 528 48.26 19.09 -20.59
C SER A 528 48.76 20.47 -20.13
N MET A 529 47.86 21.31 -19.60
CA MET A 529 48.22 22.61 -19.03
C MET A 529 49.16 22.45 -17.82
N SER A 530 48.85 21.54 -16.89
CA SER A 530 49.69 21.24 -15.71
C SER A 530 51.11 20.84 -16.10
N LEU A 531 51.26 19.98 -17.12
CA LEU A 531 52.57 19.55 -17.63
C LEU A 531 53.37 20.71 -18.24
N ILE A 532 52.72 21.56 -19.04
CA ILE A 532 53.36 22.73 -19.65
C ILE A 532 53.82 23.71 -18.56
N ILE A 533 52.98 24.01 -17.57
CA ILE A 533 53.32 24.94 -16.50
C ILE A 533 54.48 24.42 -15.65
N LYS A 534 54.47 23.14 -15.27
CA LYS A 534 55.62 22.51 -14.58
C LYS A 534 56.90 22.60 -15.39
N GLY A 535 56.82 22.40 -16.71
CA GLY A 535 57.95 22.58 -17.62
C GLY A 535 58.48 24.02 -17.62
N LEU A 536 57.60 25.02 -17.65
CA LEU A 536 57.97 26.44 -17.60
C LEU A 536 58.62 26.83 -16.27
N ILE A 537 58.11 26.33 -15.14
CA ILE A 537 58.73 26.51 -13.81
C ILE A 537 60.13 25.91 -13.80
N SER A 538 60.28 24.67 -14.28
CA SER A 538 61.58 23.98 -14.35
C SER A 538 62.58 24.65 -15.30
N LEU A 539 62.14 25.40 -16.31
CA LEU A 539 63.03 26.21 -17.16
C LEU A 539 63.47 27.51 -16.46
N ALA A 540 62.58 28.11 -15.68
CA ALA A 540 62.85 29.33 -14.94
C ALA A 540 63.84 29.13 -13.79
N GLU A 541 63.83 27.97 -13.12
CA GLU A 541 64.69 27.64 -11.98
C GLU A 541 66.21 27.60 -12.29
N PRO A 542 66.70 26.91 -13.34
CA PRO A 542 68.11 26.97 -13.77
C PRO A 542 68.54 28.35 -14.23
N GLY A 543 67.62 29.16 -14.78
CA GLY A 543 67.86 30.56 -15.12
C GLY A 543 68.30 31.38 -13.90
N LYS A 544 67.76 31.07 -12.70
CA LYS A 544 68.20 31.67 -11.42
C LYS A 544 69.67 31.34 -11.10
N PHE A 545 70.17 30.18 -11.53
CA PHE A 545 71.53 29.70 -11.28
C PHE A 545 72.53 30.22 -12.32
N VAL A 546 72.20 30.17 -13.61
CA VAL A 546 73.08 30.67 -14.70
C VAL A 546 73.33 32.18 -14.60
N LEU A 547 72.30 32.96 -14.23
CA LEU A 547 72.43 34.40 -13.95
C LEU A 547 73.26 34.70 -12.69
N GLY A 548 73.33 33.75 -11.76
CA GLY A 548 74.16 33.85 -10.55
C GLY A 548 75.65 33.56 -10.79
N VAL A 549 76.00 32.78 -11.81
CA VAL A 549 77.37 32.25 -12.00
C VAL A 549 78.07 32.77 -13.26
N SER A 550 77.39 33.35 -14.25
CA SER A 550 78.04 33.78 -15.50
C SER A 550 77.40 35.00 -16.18
N LEU A 551 77.74 36.21 -15.73
CA LEU A 551 77.70 37.43 -16.55
C LEU A 551 78.75 38.44 -16.07
N HIS A 552 79.85 38.55 -16.83
CA HIS A 552 80.81 39.66 -16.83
C HIS A 552 80.56 40.53 -18.07
N PHE A 553 79.43 41.25 -18.12
CA PHE A 553 79.25 42.44 -18.96
C PHE A 553 78.28 43.40 -18.26
N SER A 554 78.58 44.69 -18.38
CA SER A 554 77.89 45.84 -17.80
C SER A 554 76.46 45.99 -18.33
N ASP A 555 75.58 46.52 -17.48
CA ASP A 555 74.23 47.08 -17.73
C ASP A 555 72.98 46.19 -17.61
N ILE A 556 73.06 44.98 -17.03
CA ILE A 556 71.86 44.22 -16.60
C ILE A 556 71.78 44.19 -15.07
N ASP A 557 70.72 44.77 -14.50
CA ASP A 557 70.37 44.69 -13.08
C ASP A 557 70.03 43.24 -12.70
N LYS A 558 71.03 42.52 -12.18
CA LYS A 558 70.93 41.10 -11.81
C LYS A 558 69.85 40.85 -10.75
N ASP A 559 69.69 41.78 -9.81
CA ASP A 559 68.69 41.67 -8.75
C ASP A 559 67.28 41.91 -9.31
N GLY A 560 67.14 42.86 -10.24
CA GLY A 560 65.91 43.10 -10.98
C GLY A 560 65.45 41.91 -11.83
N VAL A 561 66.37 41.23 -12.53
CA VAL A 561 66.04 40.02 -13.32
C VAL A 561 65.68 38.85 -12.40
N LYS A 562 66.42 38.62 -11.32
CA LYS A 562 66.12 37.57 -10.34
C LYS A 562 64.73 37.76 -9.73
N LEU A 563 64.41 38.98 -9.30
CA LEU A 563 63.08 39.33 -8.79
C LEU A 563 61.98 39.09 -9.84
N ALA A 564 62.23 39.42 -11.11
CA ALA A 564 61.28 39.19 -12.18
C ALA A 564 61.04 37.69 -12.44
N VAL A 565 62.09 36.85 -12.38
CA VAL A 565 61.98 35.38 -12.48
C VAL A 565 61.20 34.81 -11.29
N ASP A 566 61.48 35.25 -10.07
CA ASP A 566 60.75 34.81 -8.86
C ASP A 566 59.26 35.18 -8.93
N LEU A 567 58.92 36.38 -9.41
CA LEU A 567 57.53 36.79 -9.63
C LEU A 567 56.84 36.01 -10.75
N ALA A 568 57.55 35.61 -11.80
CA ALA A 568 57.00 34.78 -12.87
C ALA A 568 56.71 33.36 -12.38
N VAL A 569 57.65 32.75 -11.65
CA VAL A 569 57.47 31.42 -11.02
C VAL A 569 56.27 31.44 -10.07
N LEU A 570 56.17 32.44 -9.19
CA LEU A 570 55.03 32.55 -8.27
C LEU A 570 53.67 32.55 -9.00
N LYS A 571 53.57 33.25 -10.15
CA LYS A 571 52.31 33.30 -10.92
C LYS A 571 52.04 32.01 -11.68
N LEU A 572 53.08 31.30 -12.12
CA LEU A 572 52.94 29.96 -12.68
C LEU A 572 52.51 28.95 -11.61
N GLU A 573 53.02 29.04 -10.38
CA GLU A 573 52.61 28.21 -9.24
C GLU A 573 51.15 28.44 -8.85
N GLU A 574 50.71 29.71 -8.76
CA GLU A 574 49.30 30.06 -8.50
C GLU A 574 48.36 29.51 -9.58
N LEU A 575 48.76 29.58 -10.86
CA LEU A 575 47.99 28.99 -11.96
C LEU A 575 47.97 27.46 -11.88
N LEU A 576 49.11 26.84 -11.56
CA LEU A 576 49.23 25.39 -11.42
C LEU A 576 48.34 24.86 -10.29
N GLU A 577 48.24 25.57 -9.18
CA GLU A 577 47.37 25.22 -8.05
C GLU A 577 45.90 25.19 -8.48
N VAL A 578 45.43 26.24 -9.18
CA VAL A 578 44.05 26.31 -9.70
C VAL A 578 43.78 25.17 -10.68
N ILE A 579 44.70 24.90 -11.62
CA ILE A 579 44.53 23.83 -12.62
C ILE A 579 44.51 22.44 -11.98
N ASN A 580 45.36 22.19 -10.98
CA ASN A 580 45.36 20.90 -10.30
C ASN A 580 44.08 20.72 -9.46
N GLY A 581 43.61 21.76 -8.76
CA GLY A 581 42.34 21.71 -8.05
C GLY A 581 41.16 21.42 -9.00
N LEU A 582 41.10 22.11 -10.14
CA LEU A 582 40.09 21.83 -11.17
C LEU A 582 40.15 20.40 -11.67
N ARG A 583 41.36 19.89 -11.90
CA ARG A 583 41.56 18.50 -12.34
C ARG A 583 41.05 17.51 -11.30
N ASP A 584 41.35 17.71 -10.02
CA ASP A 584 40.93 16.82 -8.94
C ASP A 584 39.39 16.82 -8.78
N GLY A 585 38.77 18.00 -8.89
CA GLY A 585 37.32 18.14 -8.88
C GLY A 585 36.63 17.53 -10.10
N VAL A 586 37.18 17.71 -11.31
CA VAL A 586 36.70 17.07 -12.55
C VAL A 586 36.87 15.55 -12.48
N GLY A 587 38.01 15.06 -11.99
CA GLY A 587 38.24 13.63 -11.77
C GLY A 587 37.22 13.02 -10.80
N SER A 588 36.87 13.76 -9.74
CA SER A 588 35.81 13.36 -8.80
C SER A 588 34.44 13.29 -9.48
N LEU A 589 34.10 14.24 -10.35
CA LEU A 589 32.87 14.20 -11.14
C LEU A 589 32.83 12.99 -12.08
N ILE A 590 33.92 12.71 -12.82
CA ILE A 590 34.01 11.54 -13.72
C ILE A 590 33.72 10.24 -12.96
N PHE A 591 34.33 10.07 -11.78
CA PHE A 591 34.21 8.85 -11.01
C PHE A 591 32.82 8.69 -10.35
N ARG A 592 32.22 9.79 -9.87
CA ARG A 592 31.03 9.73 -9.01
C ARG A 592 29.72 9.99 -9.75
N LEU A 593 29.74 10.66 -10.90
CA LEU A 593 28.52 10.99 -11.67
C LEU A 593 27.65 9.76 -11.99
N PRO A 594 28.19 8.61 -12.46
CA PRO A 594 27.36 7.43 -12.72
C PRO A 594 26.61 6.93 -11.48
N THR A 595 27.29 6.86 -10.33
CA THR A 595 26.67 6.44 -9.06
C THR A 595 25.64 7.45 -8.57
N MET A 596 25.86 8.74 -8.78
CA MET A 596 24.87 9.76 -8.44
C MET A 596 23.58 9.58 -9.23
N ILE A 597 23.67 9.31 -10.54
CA ILE A 597 22.48 9.04 -11.38
C ILE A 597 21.71 7.81 -10.87
N ASP A 598 22.42 6.75 -10.44
CA ASP A 598 21.80 5.58 -9.81
C ASP A 598 21.08 5.96 -8.51
N GLN A 599 21.68 6.83 -7.69
CA GLN A 599 21.09 7.34 -6.45
C GLN A 599 19.97 8.37 -6.66
N PHE A 600 19.86 8.96 -7.85
CA PHE A 600 18.81 9.91 -8.19
C PHE A 600 17.49 9.22 -8.54
N LYS A 601 17.51 7.93 -8.94
CA LYS A 601 16.32 7.17 -9.33
C LYS A 601 15.16 7.20 -8.29
N PRO A 602 15.39 7.05 -6.98
CA PRO A 602 14.32 7.14 -5.99
C PRO A 602 13.67 8.54 -5.90
N TYR A 603 14.43 9.60 -6.20
CA TYR A 603 13.89 10.97 -6.23
C TYR A 603 12.95 11.15 -7.42
N ILE A 604 13.27 10.54 -8.57
CA ILE A 604 12.41 10.51 -9.76
C ILE A 604 11.10 9.77 -9.43
N ASP A 605 11.20 8.58 -8.85
CA ASP A 605 10.03 7.77 -8.46
C ASP A 605 9.11 8.52 -7.49
N SER A 606 9.69 9.14 -6.46
CA SER A 606 8.92 9.94 -5.50
C SER A 606 8.37 11.24 -6.09
N ALA A 607 9.00 11.82 -7.13
CA ALA A 607 8.51 13.03 -7.76
C ALA A 607 7.35 12.74 -8.73
N ILE A 608 7.42 11.64 -9.49
CA ILE A 608 6.32 11.20 -10.36
C ILE A 608 5.05 10.99 -9.53
N PHE A 609 5.16 10.28 -8.41
CA PHE A 609 4.10 10.19 -7.40
C PHE A 609 4.73 9.80 -6.07
N SER A 610 4.51 10.59 -5.02
CA SER A 610 5.03 10.29 -3.68
C SER A 610 4.73 8.85 -3.25
N ILE A 611 5.74 8.11 -2.80
CA ILE A 611 5.62 6.68 -2.45
C ILE A 611 4.55 6.47 -1.37
N SER A 612 4.53 7.31 -0.33
CA SER A 612 3.56 7.17 0.75
C SER A 612 2.14 7.44 0.26
N ARG A 613 1.94 8.54 -0.49
CA ARG A 613 0.62 8.91 -1.03
C ARG A 613 0.12 7.91 -2.07
N PHE A 614 1.01 7.39 -2.90
CA PHE A 614 0.68 6.33 -3.84
C PHE A 614 0.24 5.06 -3.11
N SER A 615 0.93 4.71 -2.01
CA SER A 615 0.51 3.59 -1.14
C SER A 615 -0.87 3.84 -0.53
N ASP A 616 -1.15 5.05 -0.05
CA ASP A 616 -2.46 5.42 0.52
C ASP A 616 -3.59 5.28 -0.51
N VAL A 617 -3.39 5.78 -1.74
CA VAL A 617 -4.33 5.61 -2.86
C VAL A 617 -4.58 4.14 -3.14
N ARG A 618 -3.54 3.31 -3.15
CA ARG A 618 -3.68 1.85 -3.37
C ARG A 618 -4.46 1.17 -2.26
N LEU A 619 -4.23 1.55 -1.00
CA LEU A 619 -4.97 1.00 0.14
C LEU A 619 -6.46 1.33 0.07
N TYR A 620 -6.82 2.56 -0.32
CA TYR A 620 -8.21 2.92 -0.53
C TYR A 620 -8.86 2.14 -1.68
N HIS A 621 -8.17 1.97 -2.81
CA HIS A 621 -8.69 1.15 -3.91
C HIS A 621 -8.86 -0.31 -3.50
N LEU A 622 -7.90 -0.87 -2.75
CA LEU A 622 -7.98 -2.24 -2.26
C LEU A 622 -9.18 -2.44 -1.32
N ALA A 623 -9.43 -1.49 -0.40
CA ALA A 623 -10.60 -1.54 0.47
C ALA A 623 -11.91 -1.39 -0.31
N ALA A 624 -11.95 -0.50 -1.31
CA ALA A 624 -13.11 -0.35 -2.19
C ALA A 624 -13.37 -1.60 -3.03
N TYR A 625 -12.30 -2.21 -3.56
CA TYR A 625 -12.34 -3.47 -4.30
C TYR A 625 -12.93 -4.58 -3.44
N THR A 626 -12.43 -4.76 -2.21
CA THR A 626 -12.93 -5.77 -1.26
C THR A 626 -14.44 -5.65 -1.06
N VAL A 627 -14.94 -4.43 -0.78
CA VAL A 627 -16.37 -4.21 -0.57
C VAL A 627 -17.17 -4.63 -1.80
N VAL A 628 -16.76 -4.21 -2.99
CA VAL A 628 -17.48 -4.52 -4.24
C VAL A 628 -17.45 -6.03 -4.52
N TYR A 629 -16.33 -6.69 -4.27
CA TYR A 629 -16.19 -8.14 -4.40
C TYR A 629 -17.10 -8.89 -3.42
N GLU A 630 -17.16 -8.46 -2.16
CA GLU A 630 -18.08 -9.04 -1.17
C GLU A 630 -19.55 -8.87 -1.57
N MET A 631 -19.92 -7.72 -2.15
CA MET A 631 -21.28 -7.52 -2.66
C MET A 631 -21.62 -8.49 -3.79
N GLN A 632 -20.63 -8.90 -4.59
CA GLN A 632 -20.86 -9.91 -5.63
C GLN A 632 -21.22 -11.28 -5.04
N ILE A 633 -20.51 -11.72 -4.00
CA ILE A 633 -20.80 -12.99 -3.32
C ILE A 633 -22.25 -12.97 -2.78
N LEU A 634 -22.63 -11.87 -2.15
CA LEU A 634 -23.98 -11.71 -1.60
C LEU A 634 -25.05 -11.69 -2.71
N PHE A 635 -24.78 -11.03 -3.84
CA PHE A 635 -25.74 -10.99 -4.95
C PHE A 635 -25.83 -12.32 -5.71
N ASP A 636 -24.77 -13.12 -5.74
CA ASP A 636 -24.86 -14.50 -6.26
C ASP A 636 -25.83 -15.35 -5.43
N ASP A 637 -25.84 -15.19 -4.10
CA ASP A 637 -26.84 -15.81 -3.22
C ASP A 637 -28.26 -15.27 -3.49
N ILE A 638 -28.44 -13.95 -3.57
CA ILE A 638 -29.75 -13.36 -3.88
C ILE A 638 -30.29 -13.88 -5.22
N ILE A 639 -29.46 -13.92 -6.26
CA ILE A 639 -29.84 -14.44 -7.58
C ILE A 639 -30.23 -15.91 -7.48
N ASN A 640 -29.47 -16.73 -6.74
CA ASN A 640 -29.78 -18.13 -6.50
C ASN A 640 -31.16 -18.28 -5.85
N GLN A 641 -31.43 -17.56 -4.77
CA GLN A 641 -32.69 -17.60 -4.03
C GLN A 641 -33.90 -17.19 -4.89
N LEU A 642 -33.78 -16.07 -5.61
CA LEU A 642 -34.86 -15.58 -6.48
C LEU A 642 -35.10 -16.49 -7.69
N SER A 643 -34.08 -17.20 -8.20
CA SER A 643 -34.19 -18.06 -9.39
C SER A 643 -35.06 -19.31 -9.20
N HIS A 644 -35.15 -19.81 -7.96
CA HIS A 644 -35.94 -20.99 -7.61
C HIS A 644 -37.45 -20.70 -7.46
N ASN A 645 -37.87 -19.45 -7.64
CA ASN A 645 -39.24 -18.99 -7.39
C ASN A 645 -39.92 -18.50 -8.69
N GLN A 646 -41.18 -18.92 -8.93
CA GLN A 646 -41.83 -18.73 -10.24
C GLN A 646 -42.68 -17.46 -10.40
N GLY A 647 -42.85 -16.66 -9.35
CA GLY A 647 -43.70 -15.46 -9.37
C GLY A 647 -43.22 -14.42 -10.39
N LYS A 648 -44.14 -13.81 -11.16
CA LYS A 648 -43.79 -12.79 -12.17
C LYS A 648 -43.06 -11.58 -11.56
N SER A 649 -43.48 -11.13 -10.39
CA SER A 649 -42.80 -10.04 -9.67
C SER A 649 -41.40 -10.45 -9.21
N ILE A 650 -41.24 -11.70 -8.73
CA ILE A 650 -39.95 -12.27 -8.32
C ILE A 650 -38.99 -12.33 -9.50
N LYS A 651 -39.46 -12.71 -10.70
CA LYS A 651 -38.66 -12.65 -11.93
C LYS A 651 -38.18 -11.23 -12.25
N GLY A 652 -38.99 -10.21 -11.97
CA GLY A 652 -38.58 -8.80 -12.10
C GLY A 652 -37.42 -8.42 -11.18
N ALA A 653 -37.46 -8.83 -9.90
CA ALA A 653 -36.34 -8.62 -8.97
C ALA A 653 -35.10 -9.46 -9.32
N LEU A 654 -35.30 -10.67 -9.86
CA LEU A 654 -34.21 -11.51 -10.36
C LEU A 654 -33.45 -10.82 -11.50
N GLU A 655 -34.14 -10.19 -12.45
CA GLU A 655 -33.47 -9.49 -13.54
C GLU A 655 -32.74 -8.23 -13.07
N THR A 656 -33.30 -7.48 -12.10
CA THR A 656 -32.59 -6.34 -11.49
C THR A 656 -31.34 -6.77 -10.72
N SER A 657 -31.41 -7.84 -9.92
CA SER A 657 -30.25 -8.37 -9.19
C SER A 657 -29.15 -8.88 -10.11
N LYS A 658 -29.49 -9.59 -11.19
CA LYS A 658 -28.53 -9.95 -12.26
C LYS A 658 -27.85 -8.72 -12.88
N SER A 659 -28.62 -7.65 -13.14
CA SER A 659 -28.05 -6.41 -13.66
C SER A 659 -27.11 -5.72 -12.67
N LEU A 660 -27.42 -5.76 -11.36
CA LEU A 660 -26.53 -5.26 -10.31
C LEU A 660 -25.23 -6.06 -10.28
N GLN A 661 -25.33 -7.39 -10.34
CA GLN A 661 -24.17 -8.29 -10.36
C GLN A 661 -23.22 -8.02 -11.52
N ILE A 662 -23.76 -7.75 -12.72
CA ILE A 662 -22.96 -7.34 -13.87
C ILE A 662 -22.26 -6.01 -13.62
N ASN A 663 -22.94 -5.04 -13.01
CA ASN A 663 -22.36 -3.73 -12.73
C ASN A 663 -21.31 -3.77 -11.59
N PHE A 664 -21.48 -4.63 -10.58
CA PHE A 664 -20.45 -4.90 -9.58
C PHE A 664 -19.18 -5.46 -10.23
N LYS A 665 -19.28 -6.45 -11.11
CA LYS A 665 -18.13 -7.00 -11.86
C LYS A 665 -17.41 -5.96 -12.69
N LYS A 666 -18.16 -5.08 -13.35
CA LYS A 666 -17.57 -3.96 -14.11
C LYS A 666 -16.84 -2.97 -13.21
N LEU A 667 -17.46 -2.60 -12.09
CA LEU A 667 -16.88 -1.66 -11.14
C LEU A 667 -15.62 -2.25 -10.49
N GLU A 668 -15.67 -3.52 -10.09
CA GLU A 668 -14.53 -4.28 -9.57
C GLU A 668 -13.33 -4.19 -10.53
N ASN A 669 -13.52 -4.58 -11.79
CA ASN A 669 -12.48 -4.56 -12.81
C ASN A 669 -11.89 -3.17 -13.06
N GLN A 670 -12.65 -2.10 -12.81
CA GLN A 670 -12.14 -0.74 -12.95
C GLN A 670 -11.35 -0.31 -11.71
N ILE A 671 -11.87 -0.57 -10.50
CA ILE A 671 -11.16 -0.28 -9.25
C ILE A 671 -9.83 -1.04 -9.19
N GLU A 672 -9.82 -2.30 -9.64
CA GLU A 672 -8.64 -3.19 -9.63
C GLU A 672 -7.43 -2.60 -10.37
N ARG A 673 -7.64 -1.81 -11.43
CA ARG A 673 -6.57 -1.23 -12.26
C ARG A 673 -5.63 -0.31 -11.47
N ALA A 674 -6.12 0.27 -10.38
CA ALA A 674 -5.36 1.11 -9.47
C ALA A 674 -4.82 0.37 -8.22
N VAL A 675 -5.00 -0.96 -8.15
CA VAL A 675 -4.55 -1.80 -7.03
C VAL A 675 -3.29 -2.60 -7.36
N PHE A 676 -3.31 -3.39 -8.43
CA PHE A 676 -2.32 -4.45 -8.71
C PHE A 676 -1.24 -4.10 -9.74
#